data_AF-A0A1Q9N4A9-F1
#
_entry.id   AF-A0A1Q9N4A9-F1
#
_cell.length_a   1.000
_cell.length_b   1.000
_cell.length_c   1.000
_cell.angle_alpha   90.00
_cell.angle_beta   90.00
_cell.angle_gamma   90.00
#
_symmetry.space_group_name_H-M   'P 1'
#
loop_
_entity.id
_entity.type
_entity.pdbx_description
1 polymer ?
#
loop_
_entity_poly.entity_id
_entity_poly.type
_entity_poly.pdbx_seq_one_letter_code
_entity_poly.pdbx_strand_id
1 'polypeptide(L)'
;MKLIDKITDPIAKKKILILLQQWKMEEAEEEIEKLESVQLLAGKIILAEMYTMLFKGVKTLSLLENALSETIQIGDSFLEGLVRSSTIWALIWLNQSERIKKELYDWDEAFDRLKNTDSTQIQLWESNLTFAKGFHQLQIGYLDQAIQMIELSIEQAKELGGKSHIAVRLGWLSTAFVQLGDINSAQKTALEGLKIAELIETKIMESGPLFTLGIVEARKNNFDNALERFQQGLDAFRHIPINSQMTSSPLLWMGKIYHRKGDLKRAYHYLSECLKLREDIREGGIENLSRILFELIHLSSDMDSPAQVQKYLNQLNSLNDLATNPLTTKRYLVAEAFVIKQETRLHQRMKAYDLFRKILNENIEDYDLTVFAILNLCELLVLEIDSTGEQEPLRELETLLQQLVELGYKNQAYDLVIEVLLLQSKVSLIEKNVEKGKSFLEQAMIMAKDKDLSYVISKITQTQENLNTEVENWVNLADKHQVERQRRETDELKKLISGTLQNVLTQEPSQIYGDLGFKANKKYQLIFRDLRKEQSVFQKNTCRIGIAQIGLSKESDILSEFYEEIHPGLFGFKKEKLDTVRLLVKNMVDRAHSEGVNILLFPELTVDLNYNQLVEEIKQLSKNYNMYIIPGSYHNRETKRNISVVINQDGILWEQEKHIPASIMYEGHRLTEGIDIGSVPRKTIICDTEYGRMVIVICRDFLDMDLRVELKNFEPPIDLIFNLALTPVTADFKAAHFDARRSIYAYCFFANVAEFGDSFIYTPEKERTELSIPSGKEDLIYKDVDLFKLRSERKKWELKQKKENSFIQSTR
;
A
#
# COMPACT_ATOMS: atom_id res chain seq x y z
N MET A 1 -6.57 -34.09 16.29
CA MET A 1 -7.16 -34.65 17.53
C MET A 1 -7.67 -36.08 17.34
N LYS A 2 -8.66 -36.37 16.48
CA LYS A 2 -9.16 -37.75 16.25
C LYS A 2 -8.07 -38.79 15.92
N LEU A 3 -7.05 -38.43 15.14
CA LEU A 3 -5.89 -39.30 14.85
C LEU A 3 -5.01 -39.57 16.07
N ILE A 4 -4.78 -38.53 16.88
CA ILE A 4 -3.97 -38.59 18.10
C ILE A 4 -4.61 -39.54 19.12
N ASP A 5 -5.93 -39.68 19.11
CA ASP A 5 -6.65 -40.63 19.96
C ASP A 5 -6.49 -42.09 19.52
N LYS A 6 -6.06 -42.35 18.28
CA LYS A 6 -5.65 -43.69 17.84
C LYS A 6 -4.27 -44.10 18.38
N ILE A 7 -3.47 -43.16 18.91
CA ILE A 7 -2.24 -43.46 19.66
C ILE A 7 -2.64 -43.75 21.11
N THR A 8 -2.63 -45.04 21.48
CA THR A 8 -3.15 -45.52 22.76
C THR A 8 -2.09 -45.49 23.86
N ASP A 9 -0.79 -45.49 23.52
CA ASP A 9 0.28 -45.26 24.50
C ASP A 9 0.26 -43.80 24.99
N PRO A 10 -0.05 -43.54 26.28
CA PRO A 10 -0.18 -42.18 26.81
C PRO A 10 1.16 -41.44 26.92
N ILE A 11 2.27 -42.16 27.10
CA ILE A 11 3.61 -41.56 27.20
C ILE A 11 4.07 -41.13 25.82
N ALA A 12 3.98 -42.04 24.84
CA ALA A 12 4.31 -41.72 23.45
C ALA A 12 3.40 -40.61 22.91
N LYS A 13 2.08 -40.70 23.14
CA LYS A 13 1.10 -39.68 22.76
C LYS A 13 1.47 -38.29 23.27
N LYS A 14 1.79 -38.17 24.57
CA LYS A 14 2.17 -36.89 25.17
C LYS A 14 3.49 -36.36 24.61
N LYS A 15 4.48 -37.22 24.42
CA LYS A 15 5.79 -36.84 23.90
C LYS A 15 5.70 -36.38 22.44
N ILE A 16 5.01 -37.13 21.58
CA ILE A 16 4.76 -36.77 20.18
C ILE A 16 4.03 -35.43 20.10
N LEU A 17 2.97 -35.22 20.89
CA LEU A 17 2.26 -33.94 20.95
C LEU A 17 3.17 -32.75 21.27
N ILE A 18 4.05 -32.89 22.26
CA ILE A 18 4.99 -31.84 22.64
C ILE A 18 5.97 -31.55 21.51
N LEU A 19 6.53 -32.60 20.89
CA LEU A 19 7.49 -32.46 19.79
C LEU A 19 6.85 -31.77 18.57
N LEU A 20 5.63 -32.16 18.21
CA LEU A 20 4.87 -31.53 17.13
C LEU A 20 4.53 -30.06 17.43
N GLN A 21 4.12 -29.74 18.67
CA GLN A 21 3.88 -28.36 19.11
C GLN A 21 5.15 -27.49 19.08
N GLN A 22 6.31 -28.10 19.29
CA GLN A 22 7.62 -27.45 19.23
C GLN A 22 8.25 -27.46 17.81
N TRP A 23 7.52 -27.96 16.81
CA TRP A 23 7.99 -28.12 15.43
C TRP A 23 9.23 -29.03 15.25
N LYS A 24 9.47 -29.94 16.19
CA LYS A 24 10.60 -30.89 16.16
C LYS A 24 10.22 -32.16 15.39
N MET A 25 10.10 -32.04 14.07
CA MET A 25 9.55 -33.11 13.22
C MET A 25 10.40 -34.37 13.17
N GLU A 26 11.74 -34.25 13.12
CA GLU A 26 12.64 -35.41 13.08
C GLU A 26 12.57 -36.22 14.38
N GLU A 27 12.61 -35.54 15.53
CA GLU A 27 12.43 -36.18 16.84
C GLU A 27 11.03 -36.80 16.98
N ALA A 28 9.99 -36.15 16.42
CA ALA A 28 8.64 -36.71 16.41
C ALA A 28 8.55 -37.96 15.52
N GLU A 29 9.23 -37.97 14.37
CA GLU A 29 9.34 -39.10 13.46
C GLU A 29 9.99 -40.31 14.16
N GLU A 30 11.11 -40.11 14.85
CA GLU A 30 11.77 -41.16 15.64
C GLU A 30 10.86 -41.76 16.73
N GLU A 31 10.04 -40.93 17.40
CA GLU A 31 9.11 -41.41 18.42
C GLU A 31 7.90 -42.12 17.80
N ILE A 32 7.45 -41.70 16.62
CA ILE A 32 6.37 -42.36 15.87
C ILE A 32 6.84 -43.72 15.36
N GLU A 33 8.08 -43.85 14.89
CA GLU A 33 8.65 -45.11 14.40
C GLU A 33 8.73 -46.20 15.47
N LYS A 34 8.67 -45.84 16.75
CA LYS A 34 8.63 -46.80 17.89
C LYS A 34 7.23 -47.38 18.13
N LEU A 35 6.20 -46.82 17.50
CA LEU A 35 4.83 -47.33 17.60
C LEU A 35 4.65 -48.54 16.69
N GLU A 36 3.64 -49.36 16.97
CA GLU A 36 3.31 -50.54 16.16
C GLU A 36 1.87 -50.45 15.62
N SER A 37 1.61 -51.14 14.51
CA SER A 37 0.28 -51.36 13.93
C SER A 37 -0.48 -50.06 13.62
N VAL A 38 -1.74 -49.94 14.03
CA VAL A 38 -2.61 -48.79 13.76
C VAL A 38 -2.09 -47.49 14.40
N GLN A 39 -1.32 -47.58 15.49
CA GLN A 39 -0.72 -46.41 16.14
C GLN A 39 0.40 -45.81 15.30
N LEU A 40 1.24 -46.67 14.70
CA LEU A 40 2.29 -46.25 13.76
C LEU A 40 1.67 -45.57 12.54
N LEU A 41 0.63 -46.16 11.97
CA LEU A 41 -0.07 -45.61 10.82
C LEU A 41 -0.70 -44.25 11.14
N ALA A 42 -1.40 -44.13 12.27
CA ALA A 42 -1.95 -42.84 12.73
C ALA A 42 -0.84 -41.81 12.95
N GLY A 43 0.29 -42.21 13.53
CA GLY A 43 1.48 -41.36 13.71
C GLY A 43 2.05 -40.86 12.40
N LYS A 44 2.26 -41.76 11.41
CA LYS A 44 2.75 -41.40 10.06
C LYS A 44 1.83 -40.38 9.37
N ILE A 45 0.51 -40.56 9.49
CA ILE A 45 -0.47 -39.62 8.92
C ILE A 45 -0.42 -38.26 9.64
N ILE A 46 -0.33 -38.23 10.97
CA ILE A 46 -0.16 -36.98 11.73
C ILE A 46 1.12 -36.26 11.29
N LEU A 47 2.22 -37.00 11.13
CA LEU A 47 3.48 -36.44 10.69
C LEU A 47 3.40 -35.89 9.26
N ALA A 48 2.71 -36.60 8.36
CA ALA A 48 2.47 -36.13 7.01
C ALA A 48 1.67 -34.81 6.99
N GLU A 49 0.61 -34.69 7.79
CA GLU A 49 -0.17 -33.46 7.94
C GLU A 49 0.69 -32.29 8.47
N MET A 50 1.61 -32.58 9.39
CA MET A 50 2.53 -31.58 9.92
C MET A 50 3.56 -31.14 8.89
N TYR A 51 4.09 -32.08 8.11
CA TYR A 51 4.93 -31.75 6.96
C TYR A 51 4.18 -30.97 5.88
N THR A 52 2.88 -31.21 5.69
CA THR A 52 2.02 -30.40 4.81
C THR A 52 1.94 -28.95 5.29
N MET A 53 1.76 -28.72 6.60
CA MET A 53 1.78 -27.36 7.18
C MET A 53 3.14 -26.68 7.06
N LEU A 54 4.22 -27.45 7.01
CA LEU A 54 5.57 -26.96 6.73
C LEU A 54 5.88 -26.88 5.22
N PHE A 55 4.91 -27.20 4.36
CA PHE A 55 5.03 -27.23 2.90
C PHE A 55 6.14 -28.17 2.38
N LYS A 56 6.45 -29.24 3.11
CA LYS A 56 7.42 -30.28 2.70
C LYS A 56 6.74 -31.37 1.86
N GLY A 57 6.23 -30.99 0.69
CA GLY A 57 5.40 -31.84 -0.17
C GLY A 57 5.99 -33.22 -0.49
N VAL A 58 7.30 -33.32 -0.77
CA VAL A 58 7.97 -34.61 -1.08
C VAL A 58 7.95 -35.55 0.13
N LYS A 59 8.26 -35.04 1.32
CA LYS A 59 8.25 -35.82 2.56
C LYS A 59 6.83 -36.21 2.95
N THR A 60 5.87 -35.29 2.81
CA THR A 60 4.44 -35.58 2.96
C THR A 60 4.02 -36.73 2.05
N LEU A 61 4.30 -36.63 0.75
CA LEU A 61 3.89 -37.64 -0.23
C LEU A 61 4.50 -39.01 0.07
N SER A 62 5.80 -39.06 0.39
CA SER A 62 6.49 -40.31 0.76
C SER A 62 5.85 -41.00 1.97
N LEU A 63 5.43 -40.23 3.00
CA LEU A 63 4.75 -40.79 4.16
C LEU A 63 3.33 -41.28 3.83
N LEU A 64 2.60 -40.54 3.00
CA LEU A 64 1.21 -40.86 2.62
C LEU A 64 1.10 -42.05 1.66
N GLU A 65 2.01 -42.19 0.70
CA GLU A 65 2.02 -43.34 -0.22
C GLU A 65 2.22 -44.66 0.52
N ASN A 66 3.16 -44.68 1.46
CA ASN A 66 3.38 -45.82 2.33
C ASN A 66 2.12 -46.12 3.17
N ALA A 67 1.52 -45.08 3.76
CA ALA A 67 0.32 -45.19 4.58
C ALA A 67 -0.92 -45.67 3.79
N LEU A 68 -1.07 -45.28 2.53
CA LEU A 68 -2.25 -45.62 1.72
C LEU A 68 -2.40 -47.13 1.55
N SER A 69 -1.31 -47.81 1.20
CA SER A 69 -1.32 -49.27 1.04
C SER A 69 -1.71 -50.01 2.33
N GLU A 70 -1.17 -49.56 3.47
CA GLU A 70 -1.47 -50.10 4.81
C GLU A 70 -2.93 -49.83 5.21
N THR A 71 -3.47 -48.62 4.94
CA THR A 71 -4.87 -48.30 5.24
C THR A 71 -5.87 -49.14 4.47
N ILE A 72 -5.61 -49.40 3.18
CA ILE A 72 -6.47 -50.23 2.33
C ILE A 72 -6.52 -51.67 2.85
N GLN A 73 -5.38 -52.21 3.31
CA GLN A 73 -5.31 -53.56 3.89
C GLN A 73 -6.08 -53.67 5.22
N ILE A 74 -6.00 -52.64 6.06
CA ILE A 74 -6.71 -52.60 7.36
C ILE A 74 -8.21 -52.38 7.16
N GLY A 75 -8.63 -51.77 6.04
CA GLY A 75 -10.03 -51.50 5.73
C GLY A 75 -10.64 -50.35 6.54
N ASP A 76 -9.81 -49.43 7.07
CA ASP A 76 -10.28 -48.26 7.81
C ASP A 76 -10.64 -47.13 6.84
N SER A 77 -11.93 -47.01 6.53
CA SER A 77 -12.46 -46.02 5.56
C SER A 77 -12.18 -44.57 5.97
N PHE A 78 -12.06 -44.29 7.27
CA PHE A 78 -11.72 -42.96 7.76
C PHE A 78 -10.26 -42.60 7.44
N LEU A 79 -9.33 -43.53 7.69
CA LEU A 79 -7.92 -43.29 7.39
C LEU A 79 -7.66 -43.27 5.88
N GLU A 80 -8.32 -44.14 5.10
CA GLU A 80 -8.18 -44.13 3.63
C GLU A 80 -8.61 -42.77 3.05
N GLY A 81 -9.80 -42.26 3.40
CA GLY A 81 -10.28 -40.96 2.91
C GLY A 81 -9.38 -39.79 3.32
N LEU A 82 -8.82 -39.81 4.53
CA LEU A 82 -7.87 -38.80 4.96
C LEU A 82 -6.54 -38.86 4.19
N VAL A 83 -5.98 -40.06 4.01
CA VAL A 83 -4.71 -40.24 3.30
C VAL A 83 -4.86 -39.79 1.84
N ARG A 84 -5.90 -40.25 1.14
CA ARG A 84 -6.11 -39.86 -0.27
C ARG A 84 -6.31 -38.36 -0.45
N SER A 85 -7.09 -37.71 0.42
CA SER A 85 -7.32 -36.26 0.33
C SER A 85 -6.03 -35.47 0.59
N SER A 86 -5.21 -35.93 1.54
CA SER A 86 -3.90 -35.34 1.83
C SER A 86 -2.90 -35.58 0.69
N THR A 87 -2.95 -36.75 0.06
CA THR A 87 -2.13 -37.09 -1.12
C THR A 87 -2.45 -36.15 -2.28
N ILE A 88 -3.73 -35.91 -2.57
CA ILE A 88 -4.15 -34.96 -3.59
C ILE A 88 -3.57 -33.56 -3.31
N TRP A 89 -3.66 -33.07 -2.07
CA TRP A 89 -3.05 -31.80 -1.68
C TRP A 89 -1.53 -31.80 -1.87
N ALA A 90 -0.83 -32.84 -1.43
CA ALA A 90 0.62 -32.95 -1.61
C ALA A 90 1.03 -32.94 -3.09
N LEU A 91 0.29 -33.66 -3.95
CA LEU A 91 0.50 -33.69 -5.39
C LEU A 91 0.24 -32.33 -6.05
N ILE A 92 -0.77 -31.60 -5.59
CA ILE A 92 -1.06 -30.22 -5.99
C ILE A 92 0.11 -29.29 -5.64
N TRP A 93 0.64 -29.37 -4.41
CA TRP A 93 1.79 -28.57 -3.98
C TRP A 93 3.04 -28.85 -4.82
N LEU A 94 3.21 -30.10 -5.25
CA LEU A 94 4.30 -30.54 -6.11
C LEU A 94 4.01 -30.34 -7.61
N ASN A 95 2.85 -29.79 -7.97
CA ASN A 95 2.42 -29.57 -9.35
C ASN A 95 2.47 -30.83 -10.25
N GLN A 96 2.08 -31.99 -9.72
CA GLN A 96 2.15 -33.28 -10.42
C GLN A 96 0.81 -33.64 -11.11
N SER A 97 0.40 -32.85 -12.10
CA SER A 97 -0.92 -32.89 -12.75
C SER A 97 -1.42 -34.29 -13.15
N GLU A 98 -0.59 -35.12 -13.78
CA GLU A 98 -1.00 -36.47 -14.20
C GLU A 98 -1.29 -37.39 -13.01
N ARG A 99 -0.52 -37.23 -11.93
CA ARG A 99 -0.73 -37.99 -10.70
C ARG A 99 -1.95 -37.49 -9.94
N ILE A 100 -2.23 -36.18 -9.97
CA ILE A 100 -3.47 -35.60 -9.42
C ILE A 100 -4.68 -36.21 -10.13
N LYS A 101 -4.69 -36.24 -11.47
CA LYS A 101 -5.79 -36.84 -12.25
C LYS A 101 -6.01 -38.31 -11.88
N LYS A 102 -4.92 -39.08 -11.76
CA LYS A 102 -4.98 -40.48 -11.34
C LYS A 102 -5.57 -40.61 -9.93
N GLU A 103 -5.07 -39.87 -8.96
CA GLU A 103 -5.56 -39.98 -7.57
C GLU A 103 -7.03 -39.52 -7.44
N LEU A 104 -7.47 -38.54 -8.24
CA LEU A 104 -8.88 -38.15 -8.33
C LEU A 104 -9.75 -39.28 -8.89
N TYR A 105 -9.28 -40.01 -9.90
CA TYR A 105 -9.97 -41.20 -10.42
C TYR A 105 -10.05 -42.31 -9.37
N ASP A 106 -8.93 -42.60 -8.71
CA ASP A 106 -8.85 -43.62 -7.66
C ASP A 106 -9.74 -43.25 -6.44
N TRP A 107 -9.89 -41.95 -6.14
CA TRP A 107 -10.84 -41.44 -5.15
C TRP A 107 -12.29 -41.78 -5.53
N ASP A 108 -12.69 -41.50 -6.78
CA ASP A 108 -14.04 -41.75 -7.26
C ASP A 108 -14.38 -43.25 -7.22
N GLU A 109 -13.44 -44.14 -7.56
CA GLU A 109 -13.61 -45.59 -7.38
C GLU A 109 -13.72 -46.02 -5.91
N ALA A 110 -12.99 -45.36 -5.02
CA ALA A 110 -13.03 -45.66 -3.58
C ALA A 110 -14.26 -45.07 -2.88
N PHE A 111 -14.91 -44.06 -3.46
CA PHE A 111 -15.95 -43.27 -2.81
C PHE A 111 -17.12 -44.11 -2.29
N ASP A 112 -17.51 -45.16 -3.03
CA ASP A 112 -18.57 -46.08 -2.62
C ASP A 112 -18.27 -46.83 -1.31
N ARG A 113 -16.98 -47.04 -0.99
CA ARG A 113 -16.55 -47.61 0.29
C ARG A 113 -16.45 -46.54 1.37
N LEU A 114 -15.97 -45.35 1.00
CA LEU A 114 -15.76 -44.22 1.92
C LEU A 114 -17.07 -43.64 2.46
N LYS A 115 -18.15 -43.68 1.66
CA LYS A 115 -19.47 -43.13 2.02
C LYS A 115 -20.15 -43.81 3.22
N ASN A 116 -19.61 -44.94 3.70
CA ASN A 116 -20.09 -45.61 4.91
C ASN A 116 -19.55 -44.96 6.21
N THR A 117 -18.76 -43.89 6.10
CA THR A 117 -18.22 -43.10 7.22
C THR A 117 -19.26 -42.08 7.73
N ASP A 118 -18.98 -41.42 8.85
CA ASP A 118 -19.76 -40.30 9.39
C ASP A 118 -20.10 -39.25 8.31
N SER A 119 -21.38 -38.85 8.22
CA SER A 119 -21.90 -37.99 7.14
C SER A 119 -21.25 -36.62 7.11
N THR A 120 -20.92 -36.04 8.27
CA THR A 120 -20.23 -34.76 8.36
C THR A 120 -18.79 -34.86 7.85
N GLN A 121 -18.11 -35.99 8.08
CA GLN A 121 -16.76 -36.22 7.57
C GLN A 121 -16.73 -36.36 6.05
N ILE A 122 -17.73 -37.01 5.47
CA ILE A 122 -17.87 -37.14 4.01
C ILE A 122 -18.04 -35.76 3.38
N GLN A 123 -18.95 -34.95 3.92
CA GLN A 123 -19.17 -33.58 3.44
C GLN A 123 -17.90 -32.72 3.55
N LEU A 124 -17.10 -32.91 4.60
CA LEU A 124 -15.82 -32.21 4.74
C LEU A 124 -14.80 -32.64 3.67
N TRP A 125 -14.71 -33.95 3.37
CA TRP A 125 -13.83 -34.43 2.30
C TRP A 125 -14.28 -33.94 0.93
N GLU A 126 -15.57 -34.01 0.62
CA GLU A 126 -16.13 -33.47 -0.63
C GLU A 126 -15.82 -31.98 -0.75
N SER A 127 -16.02 -31.23 0.32
CA SER A 127 -15.70 -29.81 0.36
C SER A 127 -14.22 -29.51 0.12
N ASN A 128 -13.33 -30.29 0.72
CA ASN A 128 -11.88 -30.17 0.52
C ASN A 128 -11.45 -30.61 -0.88
N LEU A 129 -12.11 -31.60 -1.46
CA LEU A 129 -11.86 -32.09 -2.82
C LEU A 129 -12.30 -31.07 -3.86
N THR A 130 -13.48 -30.46 -3.69
CA THR A 130 -13.95 -29.35 -4.53
C THR A 130 -12.94 -28.21 -4.51
N PHE A 131 -12.45 -27.85 -3.32
CA PHE A 131 -11.44 -26.82 -3.19
C PHE A 131 -10.10 -27.21 -3.85
N ALA A 132 -9.64 -28.46 -3.66
CA ALA A 132 -8.43 -28.98 -4.30
C ALA A 132 -8.53 -28.98 -5.84
N LYS A 133 -9.69 -29.37 -6.39
CA LYS A 133 -9.97 -29.27 -7.83
C LYS A 133 -9.91 -27.82 -8.30
N GLY A 134 -10.56 -26.89 -7.61
CA GLY A 134 -10.51 -25.47 -7.94
C GLY A 134 -9.10 -24.88 -7.88
N PHE A 135 -8.31 -25.25 -6.89
CA PHE A 135 -6.91 -24.86 -6.79
C PHE A 135 -6.04 -25.45 -7.91
N HIS A 136 -6.27 -26.72 -8.29
CA HIS A 136 -5.57 -27.32 -9.42
C HIS A 136 -5.88 -26.57 -10.72
N GLN A 137 -7.15 -26.24 -10.97
CA GLN A 137 -7.56 -25.41 -12.11
C GLN A 137 -6.88 -24.05 -12.10
N LEU A 138 -6.72 -23.44 -10.92
CA LEU A 138 -5.98 -22.19 -10.74
C LEU A 138 -4.52 -22.32 -11.19
N GLN A 139 -3.84 -23.41 -10.79
CA GLN A 139 -2.43 -23.65 -11.15
C GLN A 139 -2.23 -23.86 -12.66
N ILE A 140 -3.18 -24.49 -13.34
CA ILE A 140 -3.09 -24.75 -14.78
C ILE A 140 -3.73 -23.64 -15.63
N GLY A 141 -4.22 -22.56 -15.01
CA GLY A 141 -4.65 -21.34 -15.69
C GLY A 141 -6.13 -21.27 -16.11
N TYR A 142 -6.97 -22.25 -15.76
CA TYR A 142 -8.42 -22.20 -16.03
C TYR A 142 -9.15 -21.37 -14.97
N LEU A 143 -8.94 -20.05 -14.99
CA LEU A 143 -9.36 -19.12 -13.93
C LEU A 143 -10.86 -19.13 -13.65
N ASP A 144 -11.72 -19.15 -14.68
CA ASP A 144 -13.18 -19.16 -14.49
C ASP A 144 -13.66 -20.43 -13.78
N GLN A 145 -13.12 -21.59 -14.17
CA GLN A 145 -13.43 -22.87 -13.53
C GLN A 145 -12.90 -22.92 -12.10
N ALA A 146 -11.70 -22.37 -11.88
CA ALA A 146 -11.10 -22.26 -10.56
C ALA A 146 -11.97 -21.43 -9.61
N ILE A 147 -12.42 -20.25 -10.05
CA ILE A 147 -13.29 -19.35 -9.29
C ILE A 147 -14.59 -20.06 -8.90
N GLN A 148 -15.29 -20.65 -9.88
CA GLN A 148 -16.55 -21.36 -9.63
C GLN A 148 -16.38 -22.49 -8.61
N MET A 149 -15.32 -23.30 -8.74
CA MET A 149 -15.06 -24.41 -7.81
C MET A 149 -14.67 -23.91 -6.42
N ILE A 150 -13.87 -22.85 -6.31
CA ILE A 150 -13.48 -22.29 -5.01
C ILE A 150 -14.71 -21.67 -4.33
N GLU A 151 -15.56 -20.94 -5.04
CA GLU A 151 -16.82 -20.38 -4.51
C GLU A 151 -17.76 -21.49 -4.00
N LEU A 152 -17.97 -22.54 -4.80
CA LEU A 152 -18.76 -23.71 -4.38
C LEU A 152 -18.19 -24.34 -3.11
N SER A 153 -16.87 -24.47 -3.03
CA SER A 153 -16.23 -25.01 -1.83
C SER A 153 -16.48 -24.09 -0.62
N ILE A 154 -16.47 -22.76 -0.77
CA ILE A 154 -16.75 -21.82 0.32
C ILE A 154 -18.17 -22.00 0.84
N GLU A 155 -19.15 -22.17 -0.04
CA GLU A 155 -20.55 -22.46 0.34
C GLU A 155 -20.66 -23.75 1.15
N GLN A 156 -20.04 -24.82 0.68
CA GLN A 156 -19.96 -26.10 1.42
C GLN A 156 -19.31 -25.94 2.80
N ALA A 157 -18.24 -25.15 2.93
CA ALA A 157 -17.61 -24.88 4.22
C ALA A 157 -18.46 -24.01 5.16
N LYS A 158 -19.29 -23.10 4.62
CA LYS A 158 -20.26 -22.31 5.40
C LYS A 158 -21.31 -23.22 6.03
N GLU A 159 -21.84 -24.18 5.28
CA GLU A 159 -22.79 -25.17 5.79
C GLU A 159 -22.20 -26.05 6.90
N LEU A 160 -20.91 -26.37 6.80
CA LEU A 160 -20.16 -27.15 7.80
C LEU A 160 -19.67 -26.35 9.01
N GLY A 161 -19.83 -25.01 9.03
CA GLY A 161 -19.39 -24.13 10.11
C GLY A 161 -17.87 -23.96 10.22
N GLY A 162 -17.09 -24.37 9.21
CA GLY A 162 -15.63 -24.40 9.23
C GLY A 162 -14.98 -23.05 8.91
N LYS A 163 -14.97 -22.10 9.86
CA LYS A 163 -14.41 -20.74 9.66
C LYS A 163 -12.96 -20.72 9.13
N SER A 164 -12.12 -21.64 9.58
CA SER A 164 -10.73 -21.79 9.10
C SER A 164 -10.66 -22.13 7.61
N HIS A 165 -11.49 -23.08 7.16
CA HIS A 165 -11.58 -23.45 5.74
C HIS A 165 -12.06 -22.28 4.89
N ILE A 166 -13.04 -21.51 5.39
CA ILE A 166 -13.54 -20.32 4.69
C ILE A 166 -12.43 -19.28 4.51
N ALA A 167 -11.68 -18.95 5.57
CA ALA A 167 -10.60 -17.96 5.51
C ALA A 167 -9.52 -18.33 4.46
N VAL A 168 -9.06 -19.58 4.48
CA VAL A 168 -8.07 -20.08 3.50
C VAL A 168 -8.61 -19.99 2.07
N ARG A 169 -9.84 -20.44 1.85
CA ARG A 169 -10.46 -20.46 0.51
C ARG A 169 -10.72 -19.07 -0.04
N LEU A 170 -11.13 -18.11 0.81
CA LEU A 170 -11.24 -16.70 0.43
C LEU A 170 -9.87 -16.10 0.06
N GLY A 171 -8.79 -16.48 0.75
CA GLY A 171 -7.44 -16.09 0.37
C GLY A 171 -7.09 -16.55 -1.05
N TRP A 172 -7.40 -17.80 -1.40
CA TRP A 172 -7.15 -18.33 -2.75
C TRP A 172 -8.10 -17.77 -3.81
N LEU A 173 -9.37 -17.56 -3.49
CA LEU A 173 -10.32 -16.89 -4.37
C LEU A 173 -9.85 -15.47 -4.71
N SER A 174 -9.35 -14.73 -3.70
CA SER A 174 -8.79 -13.41 -3.91
C SER A 174 -7.55 -13.44 -4.83
N THR A 175 -6.73 -14.49 -4.73
CA THR A 175 -5.58 -14.71 -5.63
C THR A 175 -6.04 -15.02 -7.06
N ALA A 176 -7.12 -15.80 -7.22
CA ALA A 176 -7.71 -16.08 -8.52
C ALA A 176 -8.22 -14.81 -9.20
N PHE A 177 -8.88 -13.92 -8.45
CA PHE A 177 -9.29 -12.62 -8.97
C PHE A 177 -8.10 -11.72 -9.35
N VAL A 178 -6.99 -11.75 -8.59
CA VAL A 178 -5.75 -11.06 -9.00
C VAL A 178 -5.22 -11.60 -10.33
N GLN A 179 -5.20 -12.92 -10.51
CA GLN A 179 -4.73 -13.54 -11.75
C GLN A 179 -5.67 -13.23 -12.94
N LEU A 180 -6.98 -13.08 -12.68
CA LEU A 180 -7.97 -12.67 -13.66
C LEU A 180 -7.87 -11.17 -14.02
N GLY A 181 -7.19 -10.37 -13.19
CA GLY A 181 -7.13 -8.92 -13.31
C GLY A 181 -8.31 -8.17 -12.67
N ASP A 182 -9.23 -8.86 -11.99
CA ASP A 182 -10.31 -8.22 -11.23
C ASP A 182 -9.83 -7.78 -9.84
N ILE A 183 -9.13 -6.66 -9.81
CA ILE A 183 -8.53 -6.09 -8.59
C ILE A 183 -9.58 -5.72 -7.54
N ASN A 184 -10.79 -5.34 -7.95
CA ASN A 184 -11.86 -4.97 -7.02
C ASN A 184 -12.41 -6.19 -6.29
N SER A 185 -12.74 -7.26 -7.02
CA SER A 185 -13.17 -8.52 -6.42
C SER A 185 -12.07 -9.14 -5.58
N ALA A 186 -10.81 -9.06 -6.03
CA ALA A 186 -9.66 -9.48 -5.24
C ALA A 186 -9.58 -8.76 -3.89
N GLN A 187 -9.67 -7.42 -3.89
CA GLN A 187 -9.61 -6.61 -2.67
C GLN A 187 -10.76 -6.95 -1.72
N LYS A 188 -12.00 -7.00 -2.23
CA LYS A 188 -13.19 -7.31 -1.42
C LYS A 188 -13.09 -8.69 -0.77
N THR A 189 -12.71 -9.70 -1.55
CA THR A 189 -12.60 -11.08 -1.09
C THR A 189 -11.46 -11.25 -0.09
N ALA A 190 -10.32 -10.58 -0.31
CA ALA A 190 -9.21 -10.59 0.63
C ALA A 190 -9.59 -9.94 1.97
N LEU A 191 -10.30 -8.80 1.97
CA LEU A 191 -10.79 -8.17 3.20
C LEU A 191 -11.76 -9.07 3.98
N GLU A 192 -12.64 -9.79 3.28
CA GLU A 192 -13.54 -10.78 3.91
C GLU A 192 -12.75 -11.93 4.56
N GLY A 193 -11.77 -12.49 3.84
CA GLY A 193 -10.91 -13.56 4.35
C GLY A 193 -10.08 -13.12 5.57
N LEU A 194 -9.52 -11.91 5.53
CA LEU A 194 -8.75 -11.32 6.63
C LEU A 194 -9.62 -11.15 7.88
N LYS A 195 -10.84 -10.62 7.73
CA LYS A 195 -11.78 -10.45 8.85
C LYS A 195 -12.14 -11.78 9.52
N ILE A 196 -12.28 -12.85 8.74
CA ILE A 196 -12.55 -14.19 9.31
C ILE A 196 -11.30 -14.73 10.02
N ALA A 197 -10.11 -14.56 9.44
CA ALA A 197 -8.85 -14.97 10.05
C ALA A 197 -8.60 -14.28 11.41
N GLU A 198 -8.86 -12.97 11.48
CA GLU A 198 -8.81 -12.17 12.72
C GLU A 198 -9.83 -12.69 13.75
N LEU A 199 -11.06 -12.99 13.34
CA LEU A 199 -12.12 -13.49 14.22
C LEU A 199 -11.79 -14.85 14.86
N ILE A 200 -11.01 -15.69 14.17
CA ILE A 200 -10.56 -16.99 14.69
C ILE A 200 -9.14 -16.93 15.27
N GLU A 201 -8.58 -15.73 15.42
CA GLU A 201 -7.27 -15.46 16.04
C GLU A 201 -6.12 -16.29 15.44
N THR A 202 -6.20 -16.60 14.15
CA THR A 202 -5.22 -17.48 13.47
C THR A 202 -4.36 -16.68 12.50
N LYS A 203 -3.24 -16.13 13.00
CA LYS A 203 -2.32 -15.27 12.22
C LYS A 203 -1.86 -15.87 10.89
N ILE A 204 -1.60 -17.18 10.84
CA ILE A 204 -1.18 -17.87 9.61
C ILE A 204 -2.22 -17.70 8.49
N MET A 205 -3.51 -17.66 8.84
CA MET A 205 -4.58 -17.52 7.86
C MET A 205 -4.74 -16.07 7.37
N GLU A 206 -4.13 -15.10 8.04
CA GLU A 206 -4.06 -13.70 7.58
C GLU A 206 -3.10 -13.55 6.40
N SER A 207 -2.11 -14.44 6.25
CA SER A 207 -1.00 -14.25 5.30
C SER A 207 -1.45 -14.22 3.84
N GLY A 208 -2.40 -15.08 3.44
CA GLY A 208 -2.93 -15.14 2.07
C GLY A 208 -3.69 -13.85 1.71
N PRO A 209 -4.70 -13.45 2.51
CA PRO A 209 -5.36 -12.16 2.37
C PRO A 209 -4.40 -10.95 2.36
N LEU A 210 -3.45 -10.89 3.29
CA LEU A 210 -2.46 -9.81 3.36
C LEU A 210 -1.56 -9.76 2.11
N PHE A 211 -1.18 -10.92 1.58
CA PHE A 211 -0.45 -11.01 0.33
C PHE A 211 -1.26 -10.44 -0.84
N THR A 212 -2.52 -10.83 -0.99
CA THR A 212 -3.39 -10.27 -2.05
C THR A 212 -3.57 -8.77 -1.90
N LEU A 213 -3.83 -8.28 -0.68
CA LEU A 213 -3.93 -6.85 -0.42
C LEU A 213 -2.63 -6.10 -0.74
N GLY A 214 -1.47 -6.71 -0.46
CA GLY A 214 -0.18 -6.19 -0.88
C GLY A 214 -0.08 -6.06 -2.41
N ILE A 215 -0.54 -7.06 -3.17
CA ILE A 215 -0.59 -6.96 -4.64
C ILE A 215 -1.55 -5.86 -5.09
N VAL A 216 -2.74 -5.76 -4.49
CA VAL A 216 -3.73 -4.71 -4.81
C VAL A 216 -3.11 -3.32 -4.61
N GLU A 217 -2.46 -3.07 -3.48
CA GLU A 217 -1.76 -1.81 -3.21
C GLU A 217 -0.60 -1.59 -4.18
N ALA A 218 0.16 -2.64 -4.52
CA ALA A 218 1.25 -2.55 -5.51
C ALA A 218 0.73 -2.19 -6.91
N ARG A 219 -0.41 -2.75 -7.33
CA ARG A 219 -1.07 -2.42 -8.61
C ARG A 219 -1.63 -0.99 -8.61
N LYS A 220 -1.96 -0.44 -7.45
CA LYS A 220 -2.31 0.98 -7.26
C LYS A 220 -1.09 1.90 -7.13
N ASN A 221 0.13 1.38 -7.28
CA ASN A 221 1.41 2.07 -7.01
C ASN A 221 1.56 2.63 -5.57
N ASN A 222 0.76 2.13 -4.63
CA ASN A 222 0.92 2.40 -3.19
C ASN A 222 1.99 1.48 -2.59
N PHE A 223 3.24 1.63 -3.05
CA PHE A 223 4.32 0.71 -2.73
C PHE A 223 4.62 0.57 -1.23
N ASP A 224 4.51 1.65 -0.46
CA ASP A 224 4.79 1.59 0.98
C ASP A 224 3.74 0.75 1.73
N ASN A 225 2.46 0.95 1.41
CA ASN A 225 1.38 0.09 1.92
C ASN A 225 1.56 -1.36 1.47
N ALA A 226 1.92 -1.57 0.20
CA ALA A 226 2.15 -2.92 -0.32
C ALA A 226 3.26 -3.65 0.45
N LEU A 227 4.41 -2.98 0.66
CA LEU A 227 5.52 -3.51 1.46
C LEU A 227 5.10 -3.81 2.90
N GLU A 228 4.30 -2.94 3.52
CA GLU A 228 3.76 -3.17 4.86
C GLU A 228 2.87 -4.42 4.92
N ARG A 229 1.95 -4.58 3.96
CA ARG A 229 1.06 -5.76 3.87
C ARG A 229 1.85 -7.05 3.64
N PHE A 230 2.85 -7.03 2.76
CA PHE A 230 3.74 -8.17 2.56
C PHE A 230 4.51 -8.51 3.83
N GLN A 231 5.02 -7.50 4.55
CA GLN A 231 5.73 -7.72 5.80
C GLN A 231 4.82 -8.28 6.90
N GLN A 232 3.57 -7.79 7.03
CA GLN A 232 2.58 -8.33 7.96
C GLN A 232 2.28 -9.80 7.66
N GLY A 233 2.11 -10.15 6.37
CA GLY A 233 1.88 -11.53 5.94
C GLY A 233 3.08 -12.45 6.20
N LEU A 234 4.31 -11.94 6.06
CA LEU A 234 5.54 -12.67 6.42
C LEU A 234 5.69 -12.85 7.93
N ASP A 235 5.34 -11.83 8.72
CA ASP A 235 5.42 -11.88 10.18
C ASP A 235 4.48 -12.94 10.78
N ALA A 236 3.41 -13.33 10.08
CA ALA A 236 2.54 -14.45 10.44
C ALA A 236 3.30 -15.79 10.55
N PHE A 237 4.43 -15.93 9.86
CA PHE A 237 5.26 -17.14 9.84
C PHE A 237 6.51 -17.03 10.72
N ARG A 238 6.76 -15.92 11.42
CA ARG A 238 8.02 -15.67 12.17
C ARG A 238 8.37 -16.76 13.20
N HIS A 239 7.38 -17.47 13.72
CA HIS A 239 7.55 -18.53 14.74
C HIS A 239 7.49 -19.95 14.19
N ILE A 240 7.37 -20.10 12.88
CA ILE A 240 7.30 -21.40 12.22
C ILE A 240 8.56 -21.54 11.36
N PRO A 241 9.28 -22.67 11.44
CA PRO A 241 10.43 -22.93 10.58
C PRO A 241 9.96 -23.27 9.14
N ILE A 242 9.22 -22.34 8.53
CA ILE A 242 8.73 -22.44 7.15
C ILE A 242 9.82 -21.92 6.21
N ASN A 243 10.28 -22.81 5.34
CA ASN A 243 11.02 -22.48 4.13
C ASN A 243 10.10 -22.86 2.96
N SER A 244 9.20 -21.96 2.54
CA SER A 244 8.15 -22.34 1.59
C SER A 244 7.77 -21.30 0.54
N GLN A 245 6.94 -21.78 -0.38
CA GLN A 245 6.21 -21.00 -1.37
C GLN A 245 5.54 -19.75 -0.79
N MET A 246 4.90 -19.86 0.39
CA MET A 246 4.13 -18.76 0.98
C MET A 246 5.00 -17.59 1.42
N THR A 247 6.27 -17.82 1.77
CA THR A 247 7.23 -16.75 2.10
C THR A 247 7.94 -16.22 0.86
N SER A 248 8.14 -17.05 -0.17
CA SER A 248 8.82 -16.62 -1.41
C SER A 248 8.02 -15.60 -2.23
N SER A 249 6.69 -15.73 -2.33
CA SER A 249 5.88 -14.85 -3.18
C SER A 249 5.87 -13.40 -2.68
N PRO A 250 5.67 -13.11 -1.38
CA PRO A 250 5.85 -11.76 -0.83
C PRO A 250 7.25 -11.21 -1.11
N LEU A 251 8.32 -12.00 -0.93
CA LEU A 251 9.69 -11.55 -1.18
C LEU A 251 9.93 -11.22 -2.67
N LEU A 252 9.36 -11.99 -3.59
CA LEU A 252 9.39 -11.67 -5.01
C LEU A 252 8.74 -10.31 -5.29
N TRP A 253 7.56 -10.07 -4.73
CA TRP A 253 6.87 -8.78 -4.89
C TRP A 253 7.61 -7.63 -4.22
N MET A 254 8.18 -7.83 -3.03
CA MET A 254 9.02 -6.83 -2.37
C MET A 254 10.27 -6.53 -3.22
N GLY A 255 10.91 -7.56 -3.77
CA GLY A 255 12.02 -7.44 -4.71
C GLY A 255 11.64 -6.62 -5.94
N LYS A 256 10.50 -6.93 -6.57
CA LYS A 256 9.92 -6.15 -7.67
C LYS A 256 9.64 -4.71 -7.23
N ILE A 257 9.03 -4.47 -6.08
CA ILE A 257 8.74 -3.12 -5.58
C ILE A 257 10.01 -2.31 -5.31
N TYR A 258 11.04 -2.91 -4.73
CA TYR A 258 12.31 -2.21 -4.53
C TYR A 258 13.06 -1.99 -5.83
N HIS A 259 12.99 -2.95 -6.77
CA HIS A 259 13.49 -2.78 -8.14
C HIS A 259 12.74 -1.61 -8.78
N ARG A 260 11.42 -1.54 -8.55
CA ARG A 260 10.60 -0.40 -8.93
C ARG A 260 11.18 0.87 -8.37
N LYS A 261 11.24 1.05 -7.06
CA LYS A 261 11.72 2.27 -6.40
C LYS A 261 13.20 2.67 -6.71
N GLY A 262 13.92 1.96 -7.59
CA GLY A 262 15.31 2.21 -7.94
C GLY A 262 16.31 1.72 -6.88
N ASP A 263 15.84 1.08 -5.82
CA ASP A 263 16.71 0.53 -4.78
C ASP A 263 17.20 -0.86 -5.21
N LEU A 264 18.13 -0.87 -6.16
CA LEU A 264 18.66 -2.10 -6.77
C LEU A 264 19.29 -3.04 -5.73
N LYS A 265 19.85 -2.48 -4.65
CA LYS A 265 20.45 -3.27 -3.56
C LYS A 265 19.40 -4.05 -2.78
N ARG A 266 18.32 -3.38 -2.34
CA ARG A 266 17.22 -4.07 -1.64
C ARG A 266 16.47 -5.00 -2.58
N ALA A 267 16.26 -4.61 -3.83
CA ALA A 267 15.70 -5.47 -4.86
C ALA A 267 16.47 -6.79 -4.97
N TYR A 268 17.81 -6.69 -5.10
CA TYR A 268 18.68 -7.84 -5.26
C TYR A 268 18.67 -8.72 -4.02
N HIS A 269 18.67 -8.11 -2.83
CA HIS A 269 18.57 -8.83 -1.57
C HIS A 269 17.29 -9.69 -1.51
N TYR A 270 16.11 -9.09 -1.71
CA TYR A 270 14.83 -9.82 -1.64
C TYR A 270 14.67 -10.86 -2.75
N LEU A 271 15.07 -10.55 -4.00
CA LEU A 271 15.01 -11.52 -5.10
C LEU A 271 16.00 -12.68 -4.90
N SER A 272 17.19 -12.41 -4.35
CA SER A 272 18.18 -13.47 -4.06
C SER A 272 17.74 -14.35 -2.90
N GLU A 273 17.10 -13.78 -1.87
CA GLU A 273 16.49 -14.58 -0.79
C GLU A 273 15.34 -15.43 -1.33
N CYS A 274 14.47 -14.85 -2.17
CA CYS A 274 13.41 -15.58 -2.83
C CYS A 274 13.93 -16.75 -3.69
N LEU A 275 15.01 -16.53 -4.45
CA LEU A 275 15.67 -17.57 -5.24
C LEU A 275 16.16 -18.71 -4.35
N LYS A 276 16.88 -18.42 -3.26
CA LYS A 276 17.39 -19.44 -2.33
C LYS A 276 16.27 -20.31 -1.73
N LEU A 277 15.19 -19.68 -1.26
CA LEU A 277 14.04 -20.41 -0.70
C LEU A 277 13.38 -21.35 -1.72
N ARG A 278 13.49 -21.04 -3.02
CA ARG A 278 12.90 -21.87 -4.09
C ARG A 278 13.86 -22.90 -4.67
N GLU A 279 15.16 -22.63 -4.69
CA GLU A 279 16.19 -23.60 -5.11
C GLU A 279 16.19 -24.85 -4.21
N ASP A 280 15.84 -24.70 -2.93
CA ASP A 280 15.71 -25.81 -1.97
C ASP A 280 14.52 -26.74 -2.27
N ILE A 281 13.55 -26.33 -3.10
CA ILE A 281 12.26 -27.02 -3.34
C ILE A 281 12.13 -27.48 -4.80
N ARG A 282 13.24 -27.93 -5.41
CA ARG A 282 13.42 -28.22 -6.87
C ARG A 282 12.24 -28.84 -7.64
N GLU A 283 11.36 -29.61 -7.02
CA GLU A 283 10.38 -30.46 -7.71
C GLU A 283 8.98 -29.85 -7.93
N GLY A 284 8.68 -28.63 -7.43
CA GLY A 284 7.34 -28.01 -7.60
C GLY A 284 7.34 -26.54 -8.06
N GLY A 285 8.48 -26.01 -8.50
CA GLY A 285 8.70 -24.56 -8.60
C GLY A 285 9.36 -24.03 -9.88
N ILE A 286 9.51 -24.83 -10.94
CA ILE A 286 10.27 -24.44 -12.15
C ILE A 286 9.78 -23.11 -12.74
N GLU A 287 8.46 -22.90 -12.82
CA GLU A 287 7.89 -21.66 -13.35
C GLU A 287 8.18 -20.44 -12.44
N ASN A 288 8.06 -20.61 -11.12
CA ASN A 288 8.37 -19.55 -10.17
C ASN A 288 9.87 -19.22 -10.20
N LEU A 289 10.73 -20.24 -10.28
CA LEU A 289 12.16 -20.08 -10.44
C LEU A 289 12.50 -19.35 -11.74
N SER A 290 11.86 -19.73 -12.86
CA SER A 290 12.10 -19.05 -14.13
C SER A 290 11.65 -17.59 -14.09
N ARG A 291 10.55 -17.27 -13.39
CA ARG A 291 10.13 -15.88 -13.11
C ARG A 291 11.16 -15.13 -12.26
N ILE A 292 11.65 -15.71 -11.16
CA ILE A 292 12.65 -15.06 -10.30
C ILE A 292 13.95 -14.79 -11.06
N LEU A 293 14.42 -15.76 -11.85
CA LEU A 293 15.63 -15.62 -12.66
C LEU A 293 15.47 -14.54 -13.73
N PHE A 294 14.30 -14.47 -14.38
CA PHE A 294 13.98 -13.41 -15.33
C PHE A 294 14.10 -12.03 -14.67
N GLU A 295 13.47 -11.81 -13.52
CA GLU A 295 13.56 -10.55 -12.77
C GLU A 295 15.02 -10.23 -12.36
N LEU A 296 15.79 -11.24 -11.93
CA LEU A 296 17.21 -11.07 -11.59
C LEU A 296 18.10 -10.73 -12.80
N ILE A 297 17.78 -11.22 -14.01
CA ILE A 297 18.49 -10.85 -15.25
C ILE A 297 18.30 -9.36 -15.51
N HIS A 298 17.07 -8.85 -15.44
CA HIS A 298 16.79 -7.43 -15.65
C HIS A 298 17.44 -6.56 -14.59
N LEU A 299 17.27 -6.91 -13.31
CA LEU A 299 17.91 -6.20 -12.21
C LEU A 299 19.43 -6.18 -12.35
N SER A 300 20.04 -7.29 -12.77
CA SER A 300 21.49 -7.36 -12.99
C SER A 300 21.96 -6.52 -14.19
N SER A 301 21.09 -6.36 -15.19
CA SER A 301 21.33 -5.45 -16.31
C SER A 301 21.31 -4.01 -15.84
N ASP A 302 20.34 -3.62 -15.01
CA ASP A 302 20.22 -2.26 -14.46
C ASP A 302 21.36 -1.93 -13.48
N MET A 303 21.94 -2.95 -12.82
CA MET A 303 23.13 -2.83 -11.98
C MET A 303 24.46 -2.84 -12.78
N ASP A 304 24.41 -2.81 -14.11
CA ASP A 304 25.58 -2.90 -15.01
C ASP A 304 26.51 -4.09 -14.67
N SER A 305 25.91 -5.24 -14.35
CA SER A 305 26.62 -6.43 -13.87
C SER A 305 26.55 -7.58 -14.89
N PRO A 306 27.30 -7.53 -16.01
CA PRO A 306 27.17 -8.52 -17.11
C PRO A 306 27.49 -9.95 -16.69
N ALA A 307 28.38 -10.14 -15.72
CA ALA A 307 28.68 -11.46 -15.17
C ALA A 307 27.46 -12.08 -14.45
N GLN A 308 26.66 -11.27 -13.75
CA GLN A 308 25.44 -11.72 -13.10
C GLN A 308 24.33 -11.98 -14.12
N VAL A 309 24.17 -11.11 -15.12
CA VAL A 309 23.27 -11.31 -16.26
C VAL A 309 23.52 -12.68 -16.90
N GLN A 310 24.77 -12.97 -17.27
CA GLN A 310 25.10 -14.26 -17.90
C GLN A 310 24.89 -15.45 -16.96
N LYS A 311 25.22 -15.29 -15.66
CA LYS A 311 24.99 -16.34 -14.65
C LYS A 311 23.51 -16.72 -14.60
N TYR A 312 22.61 -15.74 -14.44
CA TYR A 312 21.18 -16.00 -14.30
C TYR A 312 20.54 -16.44 -15.62
N LEU A 313 21.02 -15.93 -16.77
CA LEU A 313 20.60 -16.42 -18.08
C LEU A 313 20.96 -17.90 -18.30
N ASN A 314 22.18 -18.31 -17.90
CA ASN A 314 22.59 -19.71 -17.98
C ASN A 314 21.73 -20.60 -17.07
N GLN A 315 21.43 -20.14 -15.84
CA GLN A 315 20.54 -20.87 -14.93
C GLN A 315 19.12 -21.00 -15.52
N LEU A 316 18.60 -19.93 -16.14
CA LEU A 316 17.30 -19.95 -16.80
C LEU A 316 17.28 -20.90 -18.00
N ASN A 317 18.37 -20.97 -18.77
CA ASN A 317 18.51 -21.94 -19.86
C ASN A 317 18.51 -23.38 -19.35
N SER A 318 19.24 -23.67 -18.27
CA SER A 318 19.23 -25.01 -17.66
C SER A 318 17.84 -25.40 -17.16
N LEU A 319 17.04 -24.44 -16.67
CA LEU A 319 15.63 -24.71 -16.33
C LEU A 319 14.78 -24.96 -17.56
N ASN A 320 15.01 -24.22 -18.66
CA ASN A 320 14.33 -24.42 -19.92
C ASN A 320 14.58 -25.83 -20.50
N ASP A 321 15.82 -26.33 -20.43
CA ASP A 321 16.15 -27.70 -20.87
C ASP A 321 15.39 -28.79 -20.09
N LEU A 322 15.02 -28.49 -18.85
CA LEU A 322 14.25 -29.38 -17.97
C LEU A 322 12.74 -29.13 -18.03
N ALA A 323 12.31 -28.03 -18.64
CA ALA A 323 10.93 -27.59 -18.61
C ALA A 323 10.08 -28.35 -19.63
N THR A 324 8.97 -28.91 -19.16
CA THR A 324 7.89 -29.41 -20.02
C THR A 324 6.85 -28.33 -20.34
N ASN A 325 6.98 -27.14 -19.73
CA ASN A 325 6.02 -26.04 -19.81
C ASN A 325 6.43 -24.98 -20.86
N PRO A 326 5.57 -24.68 -21.87
CA PRO A 326 5.83 -23.65 -22.88
C PRO A 326 6.17 -22.25 -22.33
N LEU A 327 5.65 -21.88 -21.17
CA LEU A 327 5.86 -20.54 -20.59
C LEU A 327 7.30 -20.32 -20.11
N THR A 328 7.96 -21.36 -19.58
CA THR A 328 9.38 -21.24 -19.16
C THR A 328 10.28 -21.05 -20.37
N THR A 329 10.00 -21.74 -21.47
CA THR A 329 10.70 -21.54 -22.75
C THR A 329 10.49 -20.15 -23.29
N LYS A 330 9.24 -19.64 -23.32
CA LYS A 330 8.95 -18.26 -23.73
C LYS A 330 9.72 -17.25 -22.88
N ARG A 331 9.75 -17.44 -21.55
CA ARG A 331 10.46 -16.55 -20.62
C ARG A 331 11.98 -16.56 -20.86
N TYR A 332 12.57 -17.73 -21.13
CA TYR A 332 13.97 -17.83 -21.54
C TYR A 332 14.24 -17.07 -22.85
N LEU A 333 13.45 -17.32 -23.89
CA LEU A 333 13.65 -16.70 -25.21
C LEU A 333 13.51 -15.18 -25.16
N VAL A 334 12.57 -14.66 -24.36
CA VAL A 334 12.41 -13.22 -24.14
C VAL A 334 13.60 -12.63 -23.39
N ALA A 335 14.12 -13.32 -22.36
CA ALA A 335 15.32 -12.89 -21.64
C ALA A 335 16.57 -12.90 -22.55
N GLU A 336 16.71 -13.93 -23.38
CA GLU A 336 17.80 -14.04 -24.36
C GLU A 336 17.74 -12.90 -25.39
N ALA A 337 16.55 -12.64 -25.97
CA ALA A 337 16.34 -11.53 -26.89
C ALA A 337 16.68 -10.18 -26.25
N PHE A 338 16.26 -9.97 -24.99
CA PHE A 338 16.59 -8.78 -24.22
C PHE A 338 18.10 -8.61 -24.04
N VAL A 339 18.83 -9.66 -23.65
CA VAL A 339 20.29 -9.60 -23.47
C VAL A 339 21.00 -9.32 -24.79
N ILE A 340 20.57 -9.94 -25.90
CA ILE A 340 21.13 -9.68 -27.24
C ILE A 340 20.88 -8.23 -27.66
N LYS A 341 19.71 -7.65 -27.35
CA LYS A 341 19.35 -6.26 -27.67
C LYS A 341 20.34 -5.26 -27.05
N GLN A 342 20.88 -5.56 -25.88
CA GLN A 342 21.84 -4.69 -25.18
C GLN A 342 23.19 -4.57 -25.90
N GLU A 343 23.49 -5.44 -26.87
CA GLU A 343 24.68 -5.29 -27.69
C GLU A 343 24.59 -4.04 -28.59
N THR A 344 25.73 -3.37 -28.78
CA THR A 344 25.81 -2.14 -29.58
C THR A 344 25.85 -2.41 -31.09
N ARG A 345 26.12 -3.65 -31.51
CA ARG A 345 26.27 -4.02 -32.92
C ARG A 345 24.89 -4.14 -33.58
N LEU A 346 24.69 -3.45 -34.71
CA LEU A 346 23.43 -3.47 -35.47
C LEU A 346 22.94 -4.89 -35.80
N HIS A 347 23.84 -5.77 -36.26
CA HIS A 347 23.49 -7.15 -36.58
C HIS A 347 22.89 -7.93 -35.40
N GLN A 348 23.32 -7.62 -34.17
CA GLN A 348 22.83 -8.29 -32.97
C GLN A 348 21.46 -7.75 -32.57
N ARG A 349 21.25 -6.44 -32.68
CA ARG A 349 19.93 -5.82 -32.52
C ARG A 349 18.90 -6.36 -33.51
N MET A 350 19.31 -6.64 -34.76
CA MET A 350 18.45 -7.30 -35.75
C MET A 350 18.10 -8.73 -35.36
N LYS A 351 19.02 -9.49 -34.76
CA LYS A 351 18.68 -10.83 -34.22
C LYS A 351 17.67 -10.73 -33.08
N ALA A 352 17.85 -9.77 -32.17
CA ALA A 352 16.88 -9.53 -31.10
C ALA A 352 15.51 -9.16 -31.66
N TYR A 353 15.46 -8.32 -32.71
CA TYR A 353 14.25 -7.97 -33.44
C TYR A 353 13.51 -9.19 -33.98
N ASP A 354 14.19 -10.02 -34.77
CA ASP A 354 13.61 -11.23 -35.36
C ASP A 354 13.12 -12.20 -34.28
N LEU A 355 13.87 -12.31 -33.18
CA LEU A 355 13.52 -13.18 -32.07
C LEU A 355 12.26 -12.69 -31.33
N PHE A 356 12.17 -11.40 -30.96
CA PHE A 356 10.97 -10.84 -30.33
C PHE A 356 9.73 -11.03 -31.22
N ARG A 357 9.86 -10.74 -32.52
CA ARG A 357 8.77 -10.88 -33.49
C ARG A 357 8.30 -12.33 -33.60
N LYS A 358 9.23 -13.29 -33.66
CA LYS A 358 8.91 -14.72 -33.66
C LYS A 358 8.16 -15.14 -32.39
N ILE A 359 8.64 -14.74 -31.21
CA ILE A 359 8.02 -15.10 -29.93
C ILE A 359 6.58 -14.56 -29.85
N LEU A 360 6.36 -13.31 -30.27
CA LEU A 360 5.04 -12.69 -30.25
C LEU A 360 4.04 -13.38 -31.20
N ASN A 361 4.51 -13.89 -32.35
CA ASN A 361 3.68 -14.67 -33.27
C ASN A 361 3.25 -16.04 -32.69
N GLU A 362 3.99 -16.59 -31.72
CA GLU A 362 3.69 -17.86 -31.05
C GLU A 362 2.73 -17.71 -29.84
N ASN A 363 2.15 -16.51 -29.66
CA ASN A 363 1.20 -16.11 -28.61
C ASN A 363 1.67 -16.39 -27.17
N ILE A 364 2.00 -15.36 -26.40
CA ILE A 364 2.42 -15.50 -24.99
C ILE A 364 1.21 -15.30 -24.07
N GLU A 365 0.89 -16.30 -23.24
CA GLU A 365 -0.26 -16.24 -22.31
C GLU A 365 -0.01 -15.34 -21.10
N ASP A 366 1.26 -15.16 -20.71
CA ASP A 366 1.67 -14.32 -19.57
C ASP A 366 1.65 -12.83 -19.96
N TYR A 367 0.74 -12.08 -19.34
CA TYR A 367 0.53 -10.66 -19.62
C TYR A 367 1.79 -9.80 -19.44
N ASP A 368 2.49 -9.94 -18.31
CA ASP A 368 3.66 -9.12 -17.99
C ASP A 368 4.79 -9.39 -19.01
N LEU A 369 4.97 -10.67 -19.39
CA LEU A 369 5.96 -11.10 -20.37
C LEU A 369 5.65 -10.62 -21.79
N THR A 370 4.36 -10.64 -22.19
CA THR A 370 3.90 -10.12 -23.49
C THR A 370 4.13 -8.62 -23.61
N VAL A 371 3.72 -7.85 -22.59
CA VAL A 371 3.91 -6.40 -22.57
C VAL A 371 5.40 -6.06 -22.67
N PHE A 372 6.24 -6.76 -21.91
CA PHE A 372 7.70 -6.58 -21.96
C PHE A 372 8.27 -6.86 -23.36
N ALA A 373 7.87 -7.97 -24.00
CA ALA A 373 8.36 -8.33 -25.33
C ALA A 373 7.92 -7.31 -26.39
N ILE A 374 6.67 -6.83 -26.34
CA ILE A 374 6.17 -5.80 -27.26
C ILE A 374 6.93 -4.49 -27.07
N LEU A 375 7.12 -4.01 -25.84
CA LEU A 375 7.82 -2.74 -25.59
C LEU A 375 9.28 -2.77 -26.04
N ASN A 376 9.99 -3.90 -25.86
CA ASN A 376 11.34 -4.06 -26.39
C ASN A 376 11.39 -4.08 -27.92
N LEU A 377 10.39 -4.67 -28.57
CA LEU A 377 10.26 -4.63 -30.02
C LEU A 377 9.96 -3.20 -30.51
N CYS A 378 9.07 -2.46 -29.83
CA CYS A 378 8.81 -1.05 -30.09
C CYS A 378 10.09 -0.21 -30.00
N GLU A 379 10.94 -0.43 -29.00
CA GLU A 379 12.21 0.29 -28.85
C GLU A 379 13.15 0.03 -30.05
N LEU A 380 13.23 -1.21 -30.52
CA LEU A 380 14.01 -1.58 -31.71
C LEU A 380 13.45 -0.94 -32.98
N LEU A 381 12.13 -0.91 -33.14
CA LEU A 381 11.47 -0.24 -34.27
C LEU A 381 11.73 1.27 -34.27
N VAL A 382 11.72 1.92 -33.10
CA VAL A 382 12.04 3.35 -33.02
C VAL A 382 13.49 3.63 -33.39
N LEU A 383 14.43 2.73 -33.05
CA LEU A 383 15.82 2.82 -33.51
C LEU A 383 15.92 2.68 -35.04
N GLU A 384 15.12 1.80 -35.64
CA GLU A 384 15.06 1.64 -37.09
C GLU A 384 14.50 2.88 -37.78
N ILE A 385 13.36 3.41 -37.30
CA ILE A 385 12.72 4.65 -37.80
C ILE A 385 13.70 5.82 -37.79
N ASP A 386 14.49 5.95 -36.72
CA ASP A 386 15.51 6.98 -36.55
C ASP A 386 16.66 6.85 -37.57
N SER A 387 16.93 5.64 -38.05
CA SER A 387 18.03 5.34 -38.97
C SER A 387 17.65 5.30 -40.46
N THR A 388 16.43 4.86 -40.79
CA THR A 388 15.99 4.63 -42.18
C THR A 388 15.00 5.68 -42.68
N GLY A 389 14.19 6.26 -41.79
CA GLY A 389 13.08 7.15 -42.14
C GLY A 389 11.94 6.45 -42.91
N GLU A 390 11.92 5.11 -42.93
CA GLU A 390 10.90 4.33 -43.64
C GLU A 390 9.56 4.30 -42.91
N GLN A 391 8.47 4.17 -43.68
CA GLN A 391 7.10 4.14 -43.16
C GLN A 391 6.65 2.77 -42.64
N GLU A 392 7.27 1.68 -43.11
CA GLU A 392 6.90 0.31 -42.70
C GLU A 392 7.15 0.06 -41.19
N PRO A 393 8.33 0.39 -40.61
CA PRO A 393 8.56 0.25 -39.17
C PRO A 393 7.60 1.08 -38.31
N LEU A 394 7.17 2.24 -38.81
CA LEU A 394 6.20 3.10 -38.13
C LEU A 394 4.82 2.45 -38.05
N ARG A 395 4.35 1.80 -39.13
CA ARG A 395 3.09 1.05 -39.15
C ARG A 395 3.12 -0.16 -38.22
N GLU A 396 4.25 -0.88 -38.19
CA GLU A 396 4.42 -2.01 -37.27
C GLU A 396 4.39 -1.53 -35.81
N LEU A 397 5.06 -0.40 -35.50
CA LEU A 397 5.01 0.25 -34.20
C LEU A 397 3.57 0.62 -33.78
N GLU A 398 2.80 1.27 -34.65
CA GLU A 398 1.40 1.62 -34.35
C GLU A 398 0.54 0.38 -34.05
N THR A 399 0.74 -0.70 -34.82
CA THR A 399 0.02 -1.96 -34.61
C THR A 399 0.34 -2.56 -33.24
N LEU A 400 1.61 -2.55 -32.85
CA LEU A 400 2.06 -3.04 -31.53
C LEU A 400 1.53 -2.18 -30.38
N LEU A 401 1.52 -0.84 -30.53
CA LEU A 401 0.94 0.05 -29.52
C LEU A 401 -0.58 -0.20 -29.38
N GLN A 402 -1.30 -0.43 -30.48
CA GLN A 402 -2.71 -0.79 -30.42
C GLN A 402 -2.95 -2.13 -29.70
N GLN A 403 -2.10 -3.13 -29.96
CA GLN A 403 -2.13 -4.40 -29.23
C GLN A 403 -1.91 -4.20 -27.72
N LEU A 404 -0.99 -3.31 -27.31
CA LEU A 404 -0.80 -2.98 -25.90
C LEU A 404 -2.02 -2.31 -25.26
N VAL A 405 -2.72 -1.43 -25.99
CA VAL A 405 -3.99 -0.83 -25.52
C VAL A 405 -5.04 -1.92 -25.28
N GLU A 406 -5.22 -2.84 -26.23
CA GLU A 406 -6.17 -3.95 -26.11
C GLU A 406 -5.83 -4.89 -24.95
N LEU A 407 -4.54 -5.23 -24.80
CA LEU A 407 -4.05 -6.01 -23.66
C LEU A 407 -4.28 -5.27 -22.34
N GLY A 408 -4.03 -3.96 -22.30
CA GLY A 408 -4.27 -3.13 -21.13
C GLY A 408 -5.74 -3.11 -20.71
N TYR A 409 -6.67 -2.92 -21.65
CA TYR A 409 -8.11 -3.00 -21.36
C TYR A 409 -8.55 -4.39 -20.91
N LYS A 410 -8.09 -5.44 -21.60
CA LYS A 410 -8.42 -6.84 -21.27
C LYS A 410 -8.02 -7.20 -19.83
N ASN A 411 -6.89 -6.66 -19.36
CA ASN A 411 -6.33 -6.94 -18.03
C ASN A 411 -6.61 -5.82 -17.01
N GLN A 412 -7.46 -4.85 -17.35
CA GLN A 412 -7.78 -3.67 -16.51
C GLN A 412 -6.54 -2.87 -16.04
N ALA A 413 -5.45 -2.92 -16.79
CA ALA A 413 -4.21 -2.18 -16.54
C ALA A 413 -4.27 -0.79 -17.17
N TYR A 414 -5.12 0.08 -16.61
CA TYR A 414 -5.38 1.42 -17.13
C TYR A 414 -4.15 2.34 -17.05
N ASP A 415 -3.23 2.07 -16.14
CA ASP A 415 -1.92 2.73 -16.07
C ASP A 415 -1.10 2.46 -17.33
N LEU A 416 -1.02 1.21 -17.79
CA LEU A 416 -0.38 0.87 -19.06
C LEU A 416 -1.11 1.53 -20.24
N VAL A 417 -2.45 1.50 -20.26
CA VAL A 417 -3.22 2.12 -21.35
C VAL A 417 -2.90 3.62 -21.46
N ILE A 418 -2.85 4.32 -20.33
CA ILE A 418 -2.48 5.75 -20.29
C ILE A 418 -1.05 5.96 -20.82
N GLU A 419 -0.08 5.16 -20.38
CA GLU A 419 1.30 5.22 -20.87
C GLU A 419 1.38 5.02 -22.38
N VAL A 420 0.63 4.06 -22.92
CA VAL A 420 0.59 3.77 -24.35
C VAL A 420 -0.11 4.88 -25.14
N LEU A 421 -1.14 5.53 -24.58
CA LEU A 421 -1.76 6.71 -25.19
C LEU A 421 -0.77 7.89 -25.29
N LEU A 422 0.13 8.06 -24.30
CA LEU A 422 1.22 9.03 -24.40
C LEU A 422 2.20 8.68 -25.53
N LEU A 423 2.54 7.39 -25.69
CA LEU A 423 3.36 6.92 -26.81
C LEU A 423 2.69 7.18 -28.17
N GLN A 424 1.40 6.85 -28.30
CA GLN A 424 0.61 7.08 -29.51
C GLN A 424 0.48 8.58 -29.83
N SER A 425 0.40 9.44 -28.82
CA SER A 425 0.44 10.89 -28.99
C SER A 425 1.75 11.34 -29.66
N LYS A 426 2.89 10.83 -29.19
CA LYS A 426 4.21 11.15 -29.76
C LYS A 426 4.44 10.54 -31.13
N VAL A 427 3.99 9.31 -31.38
CA VAL A 427 3.99 8.71 -32.72
C VAL A 427 3.18 9.58 -33.70
N SER A 428 2.03 10.12 -33.27
CA SER A 428 1.22 11.03 -34.10
C SER A 428 1.95 12.32 -34.47
N LEU A 429 2.88 12.81 -33.63
CA LEU A 429 3.73 13.96 -33.98
C LEU A 429 4.77 13.63 -35.04
N ILE A 430 5.36 12.41 -35.00
CA ILE A 430 6.25 11.91 -36.06
C ILE A 430 5.51 11.86 -37.40
N GLU A 431 4.23 11.47 -37.37
CA GLU A 431 3.32 11.48 -38.53
C GLU A 431 2.84 12.88 -38.95
N LYS A 432 3.21 13.93 -38.21
CA LYS A 432 2.77 15.32 -38.41
C LYS A 432 1.24 15.51 -38.22
N ASN A 433 0.60 14.66 -37.43
CA ASN A 433 -0.83 14.72 -37.12
C ASN A 433 -1.08 15.18 -35.67
N VAL A 434 -1.06 16.50 -35.47
CA VAL A 434 -1.23 17.14 -34.14
C VAL A 434 -2.59 16.81 -33.53
N GLU A 435 -3.66 16.85 -34.31
CA GLU A 435 -5.02 16.65 -33.81
C GLU A 435 -5.22 15.22 -33.29
N LYS A 436 -4.67 14.22 -34.00
CA LYS A 436 -4.61 12.82 -33.52
C LYS A 436 -3.80 12.73 -32.22
N GLY A 437 -2.65 13.42 -32.16
CA GLY A 437 -1.81 13.49 -30.96
C GLY A 437 -2.51 14.10 -29.73
N LYS A 438 -3.25 15.20 -29.91
CA LYS A 438 -4.05 15.85 -28.85
C LYS A 438 -5.20 14.97 -28.37
N SER A 439 -5.90 14.30 -29.30
CA SER A 439 -6.98 13.38 -28.98
C SER A 439 -6.52 12.24 -28.05
N PHE A 440 -5.33 11.67 -28.29
CA PHE A 440 -4.77 10.66 -27.39
C PHE A 440 -4.47 11.21 -25.98
N LEU A 441 -3.97 12.45 -25.86
CA LEU A 441 -3.75 13.09 -24.56
C LEU A 441 -5.05 13.38 -23.80
N GLU A 442 -6.10 13.79 -24.51
CA GLU A 442 -7.42 14.00 -23.92
C GLU A 442 -8.01 12.68 -23.40
N GLN A 443 -7.92 11.61 -24.19
CA GLN A 443 -8.32 10.26 -23.77
C GLN A 443 -7.56 9.81 -22.51
N ALA A 444 -6.23 10.00 -22.50
CA ALA A 444 -5.39 9.70 -21.35
C ALA A 444 -5.82 10.48 -20.09
N MET A 445 -6.11 11.78 -20.23
CA MET A 445 -6.55 12.64 -19.13
C MET A 445 -7.91 12.25 -18.57
N ILE A 446 -8.88 11.94 -19.44
CA ILE A 446 -10.22 11.48 -19.04
C ILE A 446 -10.09 10.16 -18.25
N MET A 447 -9.30 9.23 -18.77
CA MET A 447 -9.10 7.93 -18.13
C MET A 447 -8.37 8.05 -16.77
N ALA A 448 -7.34 8.90 -16.68
CA ALA A 448 -6.63 9.15 -15.44
C ALA A 448 -7.56 9.70 -14.35
N LYS A 449 -8.51 10.57 -14.72
CA LYS A 449 -9.53 11.11 -13.78
C LYS A 449 -10.58 10.07 -13.41
N ASP A 450 -11.10 9.31 -14.37
CA ASP A 450 -12.13 8.29 -14.14
C ASP A 450 -11.62 7.15 -13.23
N LYS A 451 -10.35 6.78 -13.39
CA LYS A 451 -9.72 5.69 -12.62
C LYS A 451 -8.98 6.15 -11.35
N ASP A 452 -9.11 7.42 -10.99
CA ASP A 452 -8.44 8.03 -9.83
C ASP A 452 -6.90 7.84 -9.84
N LEU A 453 -6.30 7.84 -11.03
CA LEU A 453 -4.85 7.68 -11.24
C LEU A 453 -4.14 9.03 -11.23
N SER A 454 -4.29 9.76 -10.12
CA SER A 454 -3.81 11.13 -9.97
C SER A 454 -2.30 11.31 -10.20
N TYR A 455 -1.50 10.26 -9.95
CA TYR A 455 -0.05 10.30 -10.14
C TYR A 455 0.38 10.43 -11.61
N VAL A 456 -0.46 10.04 -12.58
CA VAL A 456 -0.13 10.13 -14.02
C VAL A 456 -0.56 11.47 -14.62
N ILE A 457 -1.44 12.21 -13.94
CA ILE A 457 -1.98 13.48 -14.43
C ILE A 457 -0.85 14.48 -14.72
N SER A 458 0.16 14.59 -13.85
CA SER A 458 1.29 15.49 -14.08
C SER A 458 2.07 15.14 -15.35
N LYS A 459 2.23 13.84 -15.65
CA LYS A 459 2.90 13.36 -16.87
C LYS A 459 2.10 13.72 -18.11
N ILE A 460 0.77 13.54 -18.07
CA ILE A 460 -0.12 13.92 -19.17
C ILE A 460 -0.07 15.43 -19.39
N THR A 461 -0.19 16.23 -18.33
CA THR A 461 -0.12 17.69 -18.40
C THR A 461 1.22 18.16 -18.97
N GLN A 462 2.34 17.61 -18.50
CA GLN A 462 3.66 17.95 -19.03
C GLN A 462 3.78 17.61 -20.52
N THR A 463 3.28 16.44 -20.92
CA THR A 463 3.30 16.02 -22.34
C THR A 463 2.44 16.95 -23.18
N GLN A 464 1.31 17.42 -22.65
CA GLN A 464 0.42 18.37 -23.31
C GLN A 464 1.02 19.77 -23.44
N GLU A 465 1.72 20.26 -22.41
CA GLU A 465 2.47 21.52 -22.46
C GLU A 465 3.61 21.46 -23.48
N ASN A 466 4.37 20.36 -23.50
CA ASN A 466 5.43 20.12 -24.48
C ASN A 466 4.85 20.10 -25.91
N LEU A 467 3.75 19.37 -26.13
CA LEU A 467 3.09 19.27 -27.42
C LEU A 467 2.57 20.64 -27.90
N ASN A 468 1.97 21.45 -27.01
CA ASN A 468 1.53 22.81 -27.36
C ASN A 468 2.71 23.71 -27.74
N THR A 469 3.80 23.65 -26.98
CA THR A 469 5.04 24.39 -27.28
C THR A 469 5.64 23.96 -28.62
N GLU A 470 5.60 22.67 -28.94
CA GLU A 470 6.06 22.14 -30.22
C GLU A 470 5.20 22.64 -31.37
N VAL A 471 3.87 22.60 -31.25
CA VAL A 471 2.95 23.12 -32.27
C VAL A 471 3.19 24.61 -32.54
N GLU A 472 3.42 25.43 -31.51
CA GLU A 472 3.79 26.83 -31.69
C GLU A 472 5.11 27.00 -32.46
N ASN A 473 6.10 26.16 -32.16
CA ASN A 473 7.36 26.11 -32.92
C ASN A 473 7.15 25.60 -34.36
N TRP A 474 6.13 24.77 -34.62
CA TRP A 474 5.82 24.27 -35.97
C TRP A 474 5.32 25.37 -36.90
N VAL A 475 4.57 26.34 -36.37
CA VAL A 475 4.08 27.50 -37.13
C VAL A 475 5.24 28.43 -37.52
N ASN A 476 6.35 28.41 -36.77
CA ASN A 476 7.44 29.37 -36.88
C ASN A 476 8.69 28.88 -37.64
N LEU A 477 8.78 27.60 -38.04
CA LEU A 477 9.97 27.01 -38.67
C LEU A 477 9.72 26.58 -40.13
N ALA A 478 10.60 27.01 -41.05
CA ALA A 478 10.62 26.54 -42.44
C ALA A 478 11.17 25.09 -42.55
N ASP A 479 10.78 24.38 -43.62
CA ASP A 479 11.04 22.96 -43.93
C ASP A 479 12.50 22.44 -43.79
N LYS A 480 13.50 23.31 -43.60
CA LYS A 480 14.92 22.94 -43.53
C LYS A 480 15.34 22.13 -42.30
N HIS A 481 14.50 22.00 -41.26
CA HIS A 481 14.83 21.27 -40.02
C HIS A 481 14.05 19.95 -39.83
N GLN A 482 13.45 19.37 -40.89
CA GLN A 482 12.60 18.17 -40.75
C GLN A 482 13.32 16.95 -40.17
N VAL A 483 14.58 16.69 -40.54
CA VAL A 483 15.36 15.55 -40.03
C VAL A 483 15.73 15.72 -38.55
N GLU A 484 16.14 16.92 -38.15
CA GLU A 484 16.44 17.24 -36.74
C GLU A 484 15.18 17.16 -35.86
N ARG A 485 14.02 17.54 -36.41
CA ARG A 485 12.72 17.37 -35.74
C ARG A 485 12.40 15.90 -35.53
N GLN A 486 12.44 15.08 -36.58
CA GLN A 486 12.13 13.66 -36.47
C GLN A 486 13.04 12.97 -35.44
N ARG A 487 14.33 13.30 -35.46
CA ARG A 487 15.31 12.78 -34.49
C ARG A 487 15.01 13.15 -33.04
N ARG A 488 14.52 14.38 -32.81
CA ARG A 488 14.10 14.81 -31.47
C ARG A 488 12.88 14.02 -30.98
N GLU A 489 11.87 13.85 -31.82
CA GLU A 489 10.66 13.10 -31.45
C GLU A 489 10.96 11.61 -31.25
N THR A 490 11.83 10.99 -32.07
CA THR A 490 12.26 9.60 -31.86
C THR A 490 13.05 9.46 -30.56
N ASP A 491 13.90 10.42 -30.19
CA ASP A 491 14.63 10.39 -28.92
C ASP A 491 13.70 10.56 -27.70
N GLU A 492 12.68 11.42 -27.78
CA GLU A 492 11.66 11.53 -26.72
C GLU A 492 10.80 10.25 -26.65
N LEU A 493 10.45 9.66 -27.79
CA LEU A 493 9.72 8.40 -27.85
C LEU A 493 10.53 7.24 -27.26
N LYS A 494 11.83 7.14 -27.55
CA LYS A 494 12.74 6.16 -26.90
C LYS A 494 12.74 6.33 -25.39
N LYS A 495 12.79 7.56 -24.88
CA LYS A 495 12.74 7.84 -23.43
C LYS A 495 11.41 7.42 -22.83
N LEU A 496 10.29 7.69 -23.51
CA LEU A 496 8.97 7.26 -23.04
C LEU A 496 8.85 5.73 -23.07
N ILE A 497 9.25 5.05 -24.15
CA ILE A 497 9.23 3.57 -24.23
C ILE A 497 10.12 2.99 -23.13
N SER A 498 11.32 3.53 -22.94
CA SER A 498 12.22 3.10 -21.86
C SER A 498 11.57 3.32 -20.50
N GLY A 499 10.88 4.45 -20.29
CA GLY A 499 10.14 4.74 -19.07
C GLY A 499 8.91 3.85 -18.87
N THR A 500 8.19 3.46 -19.92
CA THR A 500 7.08 2.50 -19.84
C THR A 500 7.61 1.09 -19.59
N LEU A 501 8.71 0.70 -20.24
CA LEU A 501 9.40 -0.57 -20.05
C LEU A 501 9.96 -0.66 -18.63
N GLN A 502 10.55 0.45 -18.16
CA GLN A 502 10.85 0.67 -16.75
C GLN A 502 9.52 0.46 -16.02
N ASN A 503 8.47 1.26 -16.11
CA ASN A 503 7.24 1.08 -15.30
C ASN A 503 6.66 -0.36 -15.24
N VAL A 504 6.71 -1.11 -16.34
CA VAL A 504 6.33 -2.53 -16.42
C VAL A 504 7.23 -3.41 -15.52
N LEU A 505 8.54 -3.16 -15.52
CA LEU A 505 9.58 -3.84 -14.73
C LEU A 505 9.86 -3.19 -13.35
N THR A 506 9.82 -1.87 -13.27
CA THR A 506 10.40 -0.92 -12.31
C THR A 506 9.81 0.51 -12.38
N GLN A 507 9.38 1.17 -11.30
CA GLN A 507 9.13 2.63 -11.26
C GLN A 507 10.21 3.39 -10.49
N GLU A 508 11.30 3.83 -11.14
CA GLU A 508 12.02 4.97 -10.58
C GLU A 508 11.14 6.22 -10.73
N PRO A 509 11.16 7.16 -9.78
CA PRO A 509 11.03 8.57 -10.12
C PRO A 509 12.31 9.01 -10.87
N SER A 510 12.46 8.53 -12.10
CA SER A 510 13.34 9.01 -13.18
C SER A 510 14.62 9.78 -12.77
N GLN A 511 15.77 9.11 -12.75
CA GLN A 511 17.11 9.75 -12.76
C GLN A 511 17.53 10.39 -14.11
N ILE A 512 16.67 10.46 -15.14
CA ILE A 512 16.96 11.24 -16.37
C ILE A 512 16.84 12.77 -16.15
N TYR A 513 16.39 13.23 -14.97
CA TYR A 513 16.25 14.67 -14.68
C TYR A 513 17.37 15.26 -13.81
N GLY A 514 18.59 14.72 -13.96
CA GLY A 514 19.79 15.07 -13.19
C GLY A 514 20.28 16.53 -13.25
N ASP A 515 19.52 17.48 -13.79
CA ASP A 515 19.87 18.92 -13.70
C ASP A 515 18.73 19.85 -13.22
N LEU A 516 17.61 19.30 -12.74
CA LEU A 516 16.61 20.09 -11.99
C LEU A 516 16.16 19.28 -10.78
N GLY A 517 16.63 19.69 -9.59
CA GLY A 517 16.56 18.92 -8.34
C GLY A 517 15.20 18.30 -8.00
N PHE A 518 15.13 16.97 -8.06
CA PHE A 518 14.02 16.18 -7.56
C PHE A 518 14.07 16.07 -6.03
N LYS A 519 13.21 16.84 -5.35
CA LYS A 519 12.70 16.47 -4.02
C LYS A 519 11.49 15.56 -4.26
N ALA A 520 11.44 14.42 -3.57
CA ALA A 520 10.26 13.56 -3.49
C ALA A 520 8.98 14.40 -3.36
N ASN A 521 7.91 14.05 -4.09
CA ASN A 521 6.60 14.70 -3.91
C ASN A 521 6.06 14.30 -2.53
N LYS A 522 6.46 15.06 -1.51
CA LYS A 522 6.02 14.88 -0.14
C LYS A 522 4.52 15.09 -0.07
N LYS A 523 3.80 14.23 0.65
CA LYS A 523 2.38 14.45 0.96
C LYS A 523 2.12 15.83 1.57
N TYR A 524 3.10 16.32 2.34
CA TYR A 524 3.12 17.64 2.96
C TYR A 524 4.32 18.47 2.51
N GLN A 525 4.05 19.71 2.15
CA GLN A 525 5.08 20.73 2.00
C GLN A 525 5.07 21.60 3.26
N LEU A 526 6.10 21.47 4.09
CA LEU A 526 6.31 22.35 5.23
C LEU A 526 6.90 23.68 4.76
N ILE A 527 6.17 24.78 4.97
CA ILE A 527 6.58 26.13 4.59
C ILE A 527 7.03 26.88 5.84
N PHE A 528 8.31 27.22 5.91
CA PHE A 528 8.85 28.02 7.00
C PHE A 528 8.72 29.51 6.72
N ARG A 529 8.20 30.28 7.69
CA ARG A 529 8.18 31.75 7.65
C ARG A 529 8.82 32.31 8.91
N ASP A 530 9.71 33.30 8.75
CA ASP A 530 10.47 33.90 9.85
C ASP A 530 9.88 35.26 10.21
N LEU A 531 8.77 35.24 10.96
CA LEU A 531 8.04 36.46 11.33
C LEU A 531 8.86 37.36 12.27
N ARG A 532 9.79 36.80 13.05
CA ARG A 532 10.70 37.60 13.88
C ARG A 532 11.54 38.58 13.08
N LYS A 533 12.06 38.15 11.92
CA LYS A 533 12.79 39.04 11.01
C LYS A 533 11.87 40.04 10.34
N GLU A 534 10.68 39.61 9.94
CA GLU A 534 9.69 40.47 9.27
C GLU A 534 9.18 41.60 10.19
N GLN A 535 9.02 41.31 11.49
CA GLN A 535 8.47 42.24 12.49
C GLN A 535 9.52 42.85 13.43
N SER A 536 10.80 42.48 13.30
CA SER A 536 11.91 42.95 14.16
C SER A 536 11.65 42.75 15.67
N VAL A 537 11.07 41.62 16.05
CA VAL A 537 10.72 41.29 17.44
C VAL A 537 11.72 40.34 18.09
N PHE A 538 12.05 40.59 19.36
CA PHE A 538 12.98 39.76 20.13
C PHE A 538 12.32 38.49 20.67
N GLN A 539 13.07 37.40 20.70
CA GLN A 539 12.62 36.13 21.23
C GLN A 539 12.35 36.21 22.74
N LYS A 540 11.19 35.73 23.15
CA LYS A 540 10.78 35.57 24.54
C LYS A 540 11.21 34.19 25.04
N ASN A 541 11.52 34.13 26.34
CA ASN A 541 11.94 32.90 27.01
C ASN A 541 10.77 32.15 27.65
N THR A 542 9.64 32.82 27.84
CA THR A 542 8.43 32.26 28.43
C THR A 542 7.21 32.75 27.69
N CYS A 543 6.15 31.94 27.65
CA CYS A 543 4.82 32.37 27.25
C CYS A 543 3.75 31.66 28.07
N ARG A 544 2.61 32.30 28.28
CA ARG A 544 1.41 31.68 28.82
C ARG A 544 0.45 31.39 27.69
N ILE A 545 0.08 30.13 27.52
CA ILE A 545 -0.83 29.68 26.46
C ILE A 545 -2.14 29.25 27.09
N GLY A 546 -3.24 29.82 26.64
CA GLY A 546 -4.60 29.58 27.12
C GLY A 546 -5.46 28.87 26.09
N ILE A 547 -6.35 27.99 26.54
CA ILE A 547 -7.38 27.34 25.74
C ILE A 547 -8.75 27.77 26.27
N ALA A 548 -9.52 28.44 25.43
CA ALA A 548 -10.85 28.93 25.71
C ALA A 548 -11.90 27.89 25.32
N GLN A 549 -12.70 27.43 26.30
CA GLN A 549 -13.93 26.69 26.02
C GLN A 549 -15.10 27.67 26.02
N ILE A 550 -15.68 27.91 24.85
CA ILE A 550 -16.92 28.71 24.71
C ILE A 550 -17.93 27.94 23.86
N GLY A 551 -19.22 28.19 24.12
CA GLY A 551 -20.30 27.48 23.44
C GLY A 551 -20.93 26.42 24.35
N LEU A 552 -21.98 26.83 25.05
CA LEU A 552 -22.84 25.97 25.84
C LEU A 552 -24.11 25.71 25.04
N SER A 553 -24.48 24.47 24.78
CA SER A 553 -25.87 24.19 24.42
C SER A 553 -26.70 23.86 25.66
N LYS A 554 -27.96 24.26 25.61
CA LYS A 554 -28.95 23.94 26.65
C LYS A 554 -29.47 22.51 26.51
N GLU A 555 -29.29 21.92 25.34
CA GLU A 555 -29.87 20.66 24.90
C GLU A 555 -28.82 19.55 24.70
N SER A 556 -27.54 19.83 24.98
CA SER A 556 -26.44 18.89 24.68
C SER A 556 -26.27 18.61 23.17
N ASP A 557 -26.67 19.56 22.31
CA ASP A 557 -26.36 19.57 20.88
C ASP A 557 -26.00 20.97 20.36
N ILE A 558 -24.76 21.37 20.59
CA ILE A 558 -24.21 22.68 20.23
C ILE A 558 -24.13 22.88 18.72
N LEU A 559 -23.88 21.80 17.96
CA LEU A 559 -23.82 21.87 16.50
C LEU A 559 -25.19 22.25 15.95
N SER A 560 -26.26 21.57 16.39
CA SER A 560 -27.62 21.91 15.97
C SER A 560 -28.12 23.23 16.59
N GLU A 561 -27.66 23.62 17.79
CA GLU A 561 -28.11 24.86 18.43
C GLU A 561 -27.47 26.11 17.80
N PHE A 562 -26.16 26.09 17.50
CA PHE A 562 -25.39 27.27 17.08
C PHE A 562 -25.14 27.36 15.59
N TYR A 563 -25.19 26.23 14.88
CA TYR A 563 -24.79 26.14 13.49
C TYR A 563 -25.92 25.65 12.60
N GLU A 564 -25.80 25.97 11.32
CA GLU A 564 -26.64 25.44 10.25
C GLU A 564 -25.75 24.90 9.13
N GLU A 565 -26.23 23.88 8.43
CA GLU A 565 -25.58 23.38 7.24
C GLU A 565 -25.82 24.35 6.08
N ILE A 566 -24.75 24.97 5.57
CA ILE A 566 -24.80 25.94 4.48
C ILE A 566 -24.69 25.23 3.12
N HIS A 567 -24.00 24.09 3.09
CA HIS A 567 -23.81 23.22 1.93
C HIS A 567 -23.60 21.79 2.45
N PRO A 568 -23.90 20.72 1.71
CA PRO A 568 -23.58 19.34 2.10
C PRO A 568 -22.21 19.19 2.76
N GLY A 569 -22.20 18.93 4.08
CA GLY A 569 -20.97 18.75 4.85
C GLY A 569 -20.30 20.03 5.39
N LEU A 570 -20.88 21.22 5.19
CA LEU A 570 -20.30 22.51 5.58
C LEU A 570 -21.19 23.30 6.54
N PHE A 571 -20.63 23.73 7.67
CA PHE A 571 -21.33 24.42 8.76
C PHE A 571 -20.94 25.89 8.85
N GLY A 572 -21.89 26.75 9.20
CA GLY A 572 -21.62 28.10 9.69
C GLY A 572 -22.67 28.53 10.71
N PHE A 573 -22.49 29.71 11.30
CA PHE A 573 -23.40 30.14 12.36
C PHE A 573 -24.80 30.45 11.86
N LYS A 574 -25.78 30.04 12.66
CA LYS A 574 -27.12 30.61 12.61
C LYS A 574 -27.02 32.10 12.90
N LYS A 575 -27.62 32.92 12.04
CA LYS A 575 -27.46 34.39 12.08
C LYS A 575 -27.86 34.99 13.44
N GLU A 576 -28.87 34.42 14.10
CA GLU A 576 -29.36 34.83 15.42
C GLU A 576 -28.40 34.52 16.58
N LYS A 577 -27.41 33.64 16.38
CA LYS A 577 -26.42 33.27 17.40
C LYS A 577 -25.16 34.15 17.34
N LEU A 578 -24.99 34.94 16.28
CA LEU A 578 -23.81 35.76 16.04
C LEU A 578 -23.48 36.71 17.21
N ASP A 579 -24.46 37.47 17.70
CA ASP A 579 -24.24 38.43 18.79
C ASP A 579 -23.90 37.75 20.12
N THR A 580 -24.43 36.54 20.33
CA THR A 580 -24.12 35.73 21.52
C THR A 580 -22.65 35.30 21.48
N VAL A 581 -22.22 34.71 20.36
CA VAL A 581 -20.82 34.27 20.18
C VAL A 581 -19.85 35.45 20.28
N ARG A 582 -20.18 36.61 19.68
CA ARG A 582 -19.37 37.83 19.79
C ARG A 582 -19.11 38.23 21.25
N LEU A 583 -20.15 38.22 22.09
CA LEU A 583 -20.03 38.56 23.51
C LEU A 583 -19.17 37.52 24.27
N LEU A 584 -19.36 36.23 23.98
CA LEU A 584 -18.60 35.14 24.61
C LEU A 584 -17.11 35.20 24.26
N VAL A 585 -16.77 35.37 22.98
CA VAL A 585 -15.39 35.55 22.52
C VAL A 585 -14.75 36.73 23.22
N LYS A 586 -15.43 37.88 23.25
CA LYS A 586 -14.93 39.07 23.93
C LYS A 586 -14.65 38.83 25.41
N ASN A 587 -15.61 38.28 26.16
CA ASN A 587 -15.47 38.01 27.59
C ASN A 587 -14.31 37.04 27.87
N MET A 588 -14.14 36.01 27.02
CA MET A 588 -13.07 35.04 27.19
C MET A 588 -11.69 35.62 26.87
N VAL A 589 -11.60 36.50 25.87
CA VAL A 589 -10.37 37.26 25.59
C VAL A 589 -10.04 38.21 26.74
N ASP A 590 -11.03 38.93 27.28
CA ASP A 590 -10.85 39.83 28.43
C ASP A 590 -10.35 39.04 29.66
N ARG A 591 -10.93 37.87 29.93
CA ARG A 591 -10.49 36.97 31.01
C ARG A 591 -9.07 36.43 30.78
N ALA A 592 -8.77 36.01 29.55
CA ALA A 592 -7.42 35.55 29.20
C ALA A 592 -6.38 36.65 29.39
N HIS A 593 -6.72 37.90 29.03
CA HIS A 593 -5.87 39.06 29.27
C HIS A 593 -5.63 39.29 30.78
N SER A 594 -6.69 39.24 31.61
CA SER A 594 -6.55 39.40 33.06
C SER A 594 -5.68 38.31 33.70
N GLU A 595 -5.71 37.11 33.14
CA GLU A 595 -4.88 35.97 33.54
C GLU A 595 -3.49 35.99 32.88
N GLY A 596 -3.12 37.05 32.15
CA GLY A 596 -1.79 37.21 31.55
C GLY A 596 -1.48 36.24 30.41
N VAL A 597 -2.49 35.69 29.74
CA VAL A 597 -2.32 34.80 28.59
C VAL A 597 -1.69 35.57 27.41
N ASN A 598 -0.66 34.99 26.79
CA ASN A 598 0.00 35.55 25.61
C ASN A 598 -0.57 35.00 24.30
N ILE A 599 -0.98 33.73 24.30
CA ILE A 599 -1.56 33.03 23.14
C ILE A 599 -2.86 32.37 23.56
N LEU A 600 -3.97 32.78 22.97
CA LEU A 600 -5.30 32.24 23.25
C LEU A 600 -5.81 31.41 22.08
N LEU A 601 -6.18 30.17 22.36
CA LEU A 601 -6.70 29.20 21.40
C LEU A 601 -8.20 29.00 21.60
N PHE A 602 -8.96 29.08 20.52
CA PHE A 602 -10.34 28.62 20.46
C PHE A 602 -10.43 27.36 19.61
N PRO A 603 -11.33 26.43 19.93
CA PRO A 603 -11.56 25.23 19.12
C PRO A 603 -12.12 25.50 17.71
N GLU A 604 -12.06 24.51 16.82
CA GLU A 604 -12.65 24.58 15.47
C GLU A 604 -14.15 24.87 15.46
N LEU A 605 -14.61 25.66 14.49
CA LEU A 605 -15.93 26.25 14.35
C LEU A 605 -16.34 27.24 15.46
N THR A 606 -15.50 27.51 16.45
CA THR A 606 -15.86 28.43 17.56
C THR A 606 -16.09 29.87 17.10
N VAL A 607 -15.45 30.29 16.01
CA VAL A 607 -15.66 31.60 15.40
C VAL A 607 -15.79 31.46 13.89
N ASP A 608 -16.95 31.80 13.35
CA ASP A 608 -17.19 31.88 11.90
C ASP A 608 -16.66 33.21 11.33
N LEU A 609 -15.48 33.17 10.73
CA LEU A 609 -14.83 34.35 10.13
C LEU A 609 -15.40 34.73 8.76
N ASN A 610 -16.45 34.06 8.26
CA ASN A 610 -17.22 34.59 7.14
C ASN A 610 -17.95 35.90 7.50
N TYR A 611 -18.09 36.21 8.81
CA TYR A 611 -18.60 37.49 9.29
C TYR A 611 -17.46 38.48 9.52
N ASN A 612 -17.27 39.42 8.59
CA ASN A 612 -16.21 40.46 8.67
C ASN A 612 -16.18 41.22 10.00
N GLN A 613 -17.33 41.41 10.65
CA GLN A 613 -17.39 42.05 11.96
C GLN A 613 -16.60 41.29 13.05
N LEU A 614 -16.68 39.96 13.07
CA LEU A 614 -15.92 39.13 14.02
C LEU A 614 -14.42 39.22 13.74
N VAL A 615 -14.02 39.26 12.47
CA VAL A 615 -12.61 39.43 12.06
C VAL A 615 -12.03 40.73 12.62
N GLU A 616 -12.74 41.85 12.42
CA GLU A 616 -12.27 43.16 12.88
C GLU A 616 -12.29 43.29 14.41
N GLU A 617 -13.28 42.70 15.08
CA GLU A 617 -13.34 42.67 16.55
C GLU A 617 -12.18 41.87 17.16
N ILE A 618 -11.86 40.70 16.60
CA ILE A 618 -10.74 39.89 17.08
C ILE A 618 -9.40 40.58 16.81
N LYS A 619 -9.21 41.21 15.64
CA LYS A 619 -8.02 42.03 15.36
C LYS A 619 -7.88 43.16 16.38
N GLN A 620 -8.97 43.86 16.68
CA GLN A 620 -8.94 44.96 17.65
C GLN A 620 -8.63 44.47 19.06
N LEU A 621 -9.22 43.35 19.50
CA LEU A 621 -8.95 42.75 20.81
C LEU A 621 -7.49 42.28 20.91
N SER A 622 -6.99 41.60 19.88
CA SER A 622 -5.60 41.15 19.78
C SER A 622 -4.62 42.32 19.88
N LYS A 623 -4.92 43.42 19.18
CA LYS A 623 -4.13 44.67 19.24
C LYS A 623 -4.18 45.36 20.59
N ASN A 624 -5.37 45.46 21.19
CA ASN A 624 -5.55 46.12 22.49
C ASN A 624 -4.78 45.40 23.60
N TYR A 625 -4.75 44.07 23.57
CA TYR A 625 -4.12 43.26 24.62
C TYR A 625 -2.72 42.75 24.25
N ASN A 626 -2.22 43.07 23.06
CA ASN A 626 -0.98 42.54 22.50
C ASN A 626 -0.89 41.01 22.69
N MET A 627 -1.94 40.32 22.23
CA MET A 627 -2.15 38.88 22.44
C MET A 627 -2.30 38.18 21.09
N TYR A 628 -1.71 37.00 20.96
CA TYR A 628 -1.96 36.13 19.81
C TYR A 628 -3.30 35.45 20.01
N ILE A 629 -4.23 35.62 19.07
CA ILE A 629 -5.56 34.99 19.11
C ILE A 629 -5.68 34.05 17.92
N ILE A 630 -5.98 32.78 18.21
CA ILE A 630 -6.25 31.74 17.22
C ILE A 630 -7.71 31.33 17.38
N PRO A 631 -8.63 31.86 16.56
CA PRO A 631 -10.08 31.80 16.80
C PRO A 631 -10.72 30.44 16.46
N GLY A 632 -9.92 29.40 16.25
CA GLY A 632 -10.36 28.15 15.66
C GLY A 632 -10.27 28.16 14.13
N SER A 633 -10.70 27.08 13.49
CA SER A 633 -10.91 27.05 12.05
C SER A 633 -12.39 27.22 11.69
N TYR A 634 -12.69 27.69 10.49
CA TYR A 634 -14.05 27.90 10.01
C TYR A 634 -14.20 27.41 8.57
N HIS A 635 -15.42 27.06 8.16
CA HIS A 635 -15.70 26.68 6.77
C HIS A 635 -15.93 27.94 5.95
N ASN A 636 -14.99 28.25 5.06
CA ASN A 636 -15.08 29.39 4.17
C ASN A 636 -16.16 29.13 3.10
N ARG A 637 -17.18 30.00 3.03
CA ARG A 637 -18.37 29.79 2.18
C ARG A 637 -18.05 29.86 0.68
N GLU A 638 -17.04 30.64 0.30
CA GLU A 638 -16.67 30.86 -1.10
C GLU A 638 -15.77 29.73 -1.62
N THR A 639 -14.74 29.38 -0.84
CA THR A 639 -13.71 28.41 -1.25
C THR A 639 -14.04 26.98 -0.86
N LYS A 640 -15.05 26.77 0.00
CA LYS A 640 -15.41 25.46 0.60
C LYS A 640 -14.26 24.81 1.38
N ARG A 641 -13.21 25.57 1.71
CA ARG A 641 -12.09 25.12 2.52
C ARG A 641 -12.37 25.34 3.99
N ASN A 642 -11.69 24.59 4.84
CA ASN A 642 -11.69 24.80 6.28
C ASN A 642 -10.35 25.41 6.71
N ILE A 643 -10.40 26.63 7.24
CA ILE A 643 -9.24 27.51 7.39
C ILE A 643 -9.16 27.99 8.84
N SER A 644 -7.98 27.87 9.48
CA SER A 644 -7.66 28.58 10.72
C SER A 644 -6.72 29.75 10.43
N VAL A 645 -6.79 30.79 11.26
CA VAL A 645 -5.96 31.98 11.13
C VAL A 645 -5.24 32.29 12.43
N VAL A 646 -4.06 32.90 12.37
CA VAL A 646 -3.39 33.46 13.56
C VAL A 646 -3.39 34.96 13.49
N ILE A 647 -3.88 35.60 14.55
CA ILE A 647 -4.04 37.04 14.62
C ILE A 647 -3.17 37.59 15.74
N ASN A 648 -2.42 38.65 15.46
CA ASN A 648 -1.73 39.46 16.47
C ASN A 648 -2.10 40.95 16.30
N GLN A 649 -1.37 41.83 17.00
CA GLN A 649 -1.52 43.28 16.90
C GLN A 649 -1.36 43.89 15.49
N ASP A 650 -0.70 43.17 14.58
CA ASP A 650 -0.46 43.58 13.18
C ASP A 650 -1.56 43.04 12.23
N GLY A 651 -2.49 42.24 12.74
CA GLY A 651 -3.58 41.64 11.97
C GLY A 651 -3.41 40.13 11.79
N ILE A 652 -3.89 39.60 10.66
CA ILE A 652 -3.76 38.17 10.33
C ILE A 652 -2.33 37.91 9.85
N LEU A 653 -1.61 37.04 10.56
CA LEU A 653 -0.23 36.69 10.29
C LEU A 653 -0.10 35.59 9.23
N TRP A 654 -0.87 34.51 9.39
CA TRP A 654 -0.95 33.43 8.41
C TRP A 654 -2.26 32.65 8.55
N GLU A 655 -2.56 31.88 7.51
CA GLU A 655 -3.71 30.99 7.43
C GLU A 655 -3.23 29.55 7.26
N GLN A 656 -3.94 28.61 7.88
CA GLN A 656 -3.66 27.18 7.81
C GLN A 656 -4.93 26.43 7.40
N GLU A 657 -4.83 25.66 6.32
CA GLU A 657 -5.92 24.83 5.82
C GLU A 657 -5.96 23.49 6.57
N LYS A 658 -7.18 23.01 6.83
CA LYS A 658 -7.44 21.64 7.24
C LYS A 658 -7.23 20.71 6.06
N HIS A 659 -6.56 19.60 6.32
CA HIS A 659 -6.13 18.67 5.27
C HIS A 659 -6.96 17.38 5.23
N ILE A 660 -7.73 17.11 6.29
CA ILE A 660 -8.43 15.83 6.48
C ILE A 660 -9.85 16.16 6.96
N PRO A 661 -10.88 15.86 6.16
CA PRO A 661 -12.27 16.00 6.56
C PRO A 661 -12.59 15.14 7.77
N ALA A 662 -13.34 15.68 8.72
CA ALA A 662 -13.82 14.92 9.87
C ALA A 662 -15.23 14.34 9.60
N SER A 663 -15.55 13.22 10.27
CA SER A 663 -16.95 12.83 10.46
C SER A 663 -17.49 13.44 11.75
N ILE A 664 -18.62 14.12 11.65
CA ILE A 664 -19.33 14.76 12.77
C ILE A 664 -20.74 14.17 12.93
N MET A 665 -21.31 14.33 14.12
CA MET A 665 -22.72 14.01 14.37
C MET A 665 -23.54 15.29 14.23
N TYR A 666 -24.58 15.27 13.39
CA TYR A 666 -25.47 16.41 13.16
C TYR A 666 -26.91 15.89 13.05
N GLU A 667 -27.83 16.45 13.84
CA GLU A 667 -29.24 16.02 13.92
C GLU A 667 -29.43 14.50 14.12
N GLY A 668 -28.55 13.85 14.90
CA GLY A 668 -28.61 12.41 15.18
C GLY A 668 -28.02 11.51 14.08
N HIS A 669 -27.50 12.07 12.99
CA HIS A 669 -26.88 11.33 11.89
C HIS A 669 -25.39 11.63 11.77
N ARG A 670 -24.61 10.64 11.32
CA ARG A 670 -23.18 10.81 11.04
C ARG A 670 -23.01 11.42 9.66
N LEU A 671 -22.41 12.60 9.61
CA LEU A 671 -22.15 13.36 8.38
C LEU A 671 -20.65 13.61 8.24
N THR A 672 -20.11 13.42 7.03
CA THR A 672 -18.69 13.69 6.74
C THR A 672 -18.56 15.10 6.18
N GLU A 673 -17.58 15.85 6.68
CA GLU A 673 -17.28 17.20 6.21
C GLU A 673 -17.07 17.24 4.69
N GLY A 674 -17.74 18.17 4.03
CA GLY A 674 -17.70 18.38 2.59
C GLY A 674 -16.68 19.42 2.18
N ILE A 675 -15.52 19.46 2.86
CA ILE A 675 -14.48 20.47 2.63
C ILE A 675 -13.66 20.14 1.38
N ASP A 676 -13.33 21.16 0.60
CA ASP A 676 -12.38 21.04 -0.51
C ASP A 676 -10.95 20.95 0.04
N ILE A 677 -10.31 19.81 -0.19
CA ILE A 677 -8.92 19.58 0.22
C ILE A 677 -7.99 19.99 -0.92
N GLY A 678 -7.04 20.87 -0.64
CA GLY A 678 -6.04 21.30 -1.63
C GLY A 678 -5.22 20.14 -2.22
N SER A 679 -4.64 20.36 -3.40
CA SER A 679 -3.78 19.38 -4.09
C SER A 679 -2.51 19.06 -3.29
N VAL A 680 -1.99 17.84 -3.48
CA VAL A 680 -0.71 17.42 -2.92
C VAL A 680 0.44 18.11 -3.68
N PRO A 681 1.47 18.66 -3.01
CA PRO A 681 1.74 18.61 -1.57
C PRO A 681 0.85 19.57 -0.76
N ARG A 682 0.25 19.05 0.31
CA ARG A 682 -0.57 19.84 1.23
C ARG A 682 0.32 20.77 2.04
N LYS A 683 -0.02 22.05 2.09
CA LYS A 683 0.83 23.07 2.69
C LYS A 683 0.57 23.19 4.19
N THR A 684 1.60 22.96 4.99
CA THR A 684 1.57 23.24 6.43
C THR A 684 2.58 24.33 6.75
N ILE A 685 2.10 25.42 7.34
CA ILE A 685 2.92 26.61 7.60
C ILE A 685 3.51 26.55 9.01
N ILE A 686 4.82 26.75 9.11
CA ILE A 686 5.56 26.85 10.36
C ILE A 686 6.09 28.28 10.46
N CYS A 687 5.64 29.01 11.47
CA CYS A 687 6.02 30.41 11.68
C CYS A 687 6.93 30.54 12.90
N ASP A 688 8.09 31.18 12.73
CA ASP A 688 8.96 31.57 13.83
C ASP A 688 8.57 32.94 14.37
N THR A 689 8.03 32.95 15.58
CA THR A 689 7.49 34.13 16.27
C THR A 689 8.35 34.49 17.49
N GLU A 690 8.03 35.59 18.19
CA GLU A 690 8.69 35.90 19.47
C GLU A 690 8.54 34.78 20.52
N TYR A 691 7.47 33.99 20.49
CA TYR A 691 7.23 32.87 21.40
C TYR A 691 7.71 31.53 20.83
N GLY A 692 8.36 31.54 19.67
CA GLY A 692 8.94 30.35 19.04
C GLY A 692 8.27 29.89 17.77
N ARG A 693 8.74 28.73 17.30
CA ARG A 693 8.27 28.09 16.07
C ARG A 693 6.96 27.40 16.32
N MET A 694 5.91 27.94 15.71
CA MET A 694 4.53 27.51 15.85
C MET A 694 4.06 26.80 14.60
N VAL A 695 3.22 25.79 14.79
CA VAL A 695 2.44 25.17 13.71
C VAL A 695 1.01 24.96 14.18
N ILE A 696 0.05 25.18 13.29
CA ILE A 696 -1.34 24.77 13.48
C ILE A 696 -1.55 23.48 12.70
N VAL A 697 -2.16 22.51 13.34
CA VAL A 697 -2.67 21.31 12.70
C VAL A 697 -4.16 21.24 13.00
N ILE A 698 -4.98 20.91 12.02
CA ILE A 698 -6.42 20.74 12.22
C ILE A 698 -6.70 19.31 11.80
N CYS A 699 -6.61 18.38 12.76
CA CYS A 699 -6.68 16.96 12.45
C CYS A 699 -7.25 16.16 13.62
N ARG A 700 -8.32 15.42 13.35
CA ARG A 700 -8.87 14.44 14.27
C ARG A 700 -7.80 13.41 14.62
N ASP A 701 -7.57 13.23 15.92
CA ASP A 701 -6.56 12.37 16.57
C ASP A 701 -5.12 12.53 16.05
N PHE A 702 -4.78 13.65 15.38
CA PHE A 702 -3.49 13.83 14.72
C PHE A 702 -3.18 12.63 13.79
N LEU A 703 -4.18 11.91 13.24
CA LEU A 703 -4.06 10.56 12.66
C LEU A 703 -3.07 10.43 11.50
N ASP A 704 -2.75 11.53 10.83
CA ASP A 704 -1.86 11.52 9.69
C ASP A 704 -0.40 11.35 10.10
N MET A 705 0.08 10.10 10.09
CA MET A 705 1.46 9.75 10.43
C MET A 705 2.48 10.51 9.57
N ASP A 706 2.17 10.80 8.31
CA ASP A 706 3.09 11.49 7.41
C ASP A 706 3.31 12.94 7.88
N LEU A 707 2.25 13.64 8.27
CA LEU A 707 2.38 14.99 8.84
C LEU A 707 3.16 14.94 10.16
N ARG A 708 2.91 13.95 11.03
CA ARG A 708 3.68 13.82 12.28
C ARG A 708 5.17 13.65 12.03
N VAL A 709 5.53 12.78 11.08
CA VAL A 709 6.92 12.48 10.71
C VAL A 709 7.59 13.72 10.11
N GLU A 710 6.90 14.45 9.23
CA GLU A 710 7.40 15.68 8.65
C GLU A 710 7.63 16.77 9.72
N LEU A 711 6.67 16.99 10.62
CA LEU A 711 6.80 17.96 11.71
C LEU A 711 7.90 17.58 12.72
N LYS A 712 8.06 16.28 13.00
CA LYS A 712 9.15 15.76 13.84
C LYS A 712 10.53 16.04 13.25
N ASN A 713 10.68 15.80 11.94
CA ASN A 713 11.94 15.90 11.23
C ASN A 713 12.20 17.30 10.65
N PHE A 714 11.30 18.25 10.88
CA PHE A 714 11.46 19.61 10.40
C PHE A 714 12.69 20.27 11.03
N GLU A 715 13.53 20.90 10.22
CA GLU A 715 14.71 21.66 10.67
C GLU A 715 14.60 23.11 10.14
N PRO A 716 14.57 24.13 11.01
CA PRO A 716 14.83 24.06 12.43
C PRO A 716 13.55 23.64 13.20
N PRO A 717 13.64 22.72 14.15
CA PRO A 717 12.50 21.96 14.68
C PRO A 717 11.52 22.66 15.63
N ILE A 718 10.26 22.27 15.58
CA ILE A 718 9.11 23.04 16.11
C ILE A 718 9.12 23.15 17.65
N ASP A 719 8.69 24.30 18.18
CA ASP A 719 8.57 24.55 19.63
C ASP A 719 7.14 24.31 20.14
N LEU A 720 6.12 24.75 19.38
CA LEU A 720 4.71 24.75 19.76
C LEU A 720 3.83 24.17 18.63
N ILE A 721 2.97 23.21 18.97
CA ILE A 721 1.99 22.60 18.06
C ILE A 721 0.58 22.86 18.60
N PHE A 722 -0.28 23.47 17.80
CA PHE A 722 -1.67 23.73 18.14
C PHE A 722 -2.59 22.83 17.32
N ASN A 723 -3.40 21.98 17.98
CA ASN A 723 -4.41 21.16 17.32
C ASN A 723 -5.81 21.63 17.74
N LEU A 724 -6.55 22.22 16.80
CA LEU A 724 -7.83 22.88 17.07
C LEU A 724 -9.04 22.02 16.65
N ALA A 725 -8.93 20.70 16.58
CA ALA A 725 -9.87 19.86 15.84
C ALA A 725 -11.30 19.77 16.44
N LEU A 726 -12.30 19.73 15.56
CA LEU A 726 -13.66 19.37 15.90
C LEU A 726 -13.75 17.85 16.06
N THR A 727 -13.88 17.39 17.30
CA THR A 727 -13.94 15.96 17.61
C THR A 727 -15.09 15.68 18.58
N PRO A 728 -16.05 14.79 18.26
CA PRO A 728 -16.99 14.29 19.26
C PRO A 728 -16.21 13.33 20.18
N VAL A 729 -15.85 13.80 21.37
CA VAL A 729 -15.04 13.00 22.29
C VAL A 729 -15.97 12.02 23.03
N THR A 730 -15.80 10.71 22.80
CA THR A 730 -16.30 9.72 23.76
C THR A 730 -15.45 9.79 25.02
N ALA A 731 -16.02 9.54 26.20
CA ALA A 731 -15.35 9.62 27.50
C ALA A 731 -14.03 8.80 27.61
N ASP A 732 -13.73 7.94 26.62
CA ASP A 732 -12.53 7.12 26.47
C ASP A 732 -11.29 7.88 25.95
N PHE A 733 -11.38 9.19 25.71
CA PHE A 733 -10.23 10.02 25.29
C PHE A 733 -9.13 10.19 26.36
N LYS A 734 -9.18 9.41 27.44
CA LYS A 734 -8.07 9.18 28.36
C LYS A 734 -6.95 8.32 27.75
N ALA A 735 -7.20 7.60 26.65
CA ALA A 735 -6.28 6.59 26.09
C ALA A 735 -5.62 6.94 24.74
N ALA A 736 -5.84 8.14 24.18
CA ALA A 736 -5.17 8.55 22.94
C ALA A 736 -3.69 8.95 23.19
N HIS A 737 -2.82 7.95 23.03
CA HIS A 737 -1.38 8.02 22.76
C HIS A 737 -0.42 8.41 23.88
N PHE A 738 -0.10 7.43 24.73
CA PHE A 738 1.13 7.44 25.51
C PHE A 738 2.41 7.24 24.67
N ASP A 739 2.32 6.60 23.49
CA ASP A 739 3.49 6.32 22.63
C ASP A 739 3.83 7.42 21.62
N ALA A 740 2.85 8.23 21.19
CA ALA A 740 3.10 9.25 20.15
C ALA A 740 3.93 10.47 20.62
N ARG A 741 4.14 10.63 21.93
CA ARG A 741 4.69 11.86 22.55
C ARG A 741 6.17 11.77 22.92
N ARG A 742 6.78 10.57 22.86
CA ARG A 742 8.24 10.40 23.05
C ARG A 742 9.07 10.83 21.84
N SER A 743 8.41 11.10 20.71
CA SER A 743 9.07 11.33 19.42
C SER A 743 9.19 12.80 19.02
N ILE A 744 8.46 13.74 19.65
CA ILE A 744 8.46 15.16 19.30
C ILE A 744 8.72 16.02 20.55
N TYR A 745 9.87 16.71 20.60
CA TYR A 745 10.23 17.64 21.68
C TYR A 745 9.56 19.02 21.51
N ALA A 746 8.22 19.06 21.53
CA ALA A 746 7.41 20.29 21.43
C ALA A 746 6.26 20.27 22.44
N TYR A 747 5.71 21.44 22.80
CA TYR A 747 4.43 21.50 23.51
C TYR A 747 3.28 21.31 22.53
N CYS A 748 2.32 20.46 22.88
CA CYS A 748 1.14 20.21 22.06
C CYS A 748 -0.12 20.64 22.83
N PHE A 749 -0.87 21.59 22.26
CA PHE A 749 -2.12 22.07 22.84
C PHE A 749 -3.28 21.54 22.00
N PHE A 750 -4.25 20.90 22.67
CA PHE A 750 -5.42 20.33 22.02
C PHE A 750 -6.66 21.10 22.47
N ALA A 751 -7.34 21.75 21.51
CA ALA A 751 -8.53 22.55 21.75
C ALA A 751 -9.68 22.04 20.86
N ASN A 752 -10.71 21.44 21.48
CA ASN A 752 -11.81 20.79 20.75
C ASN A 752 -13.18 21.32 21.26
N VAL A 753 -14.15 21.54 20.37
CA VAL A 753 -15.52 21.97 20.76
C VAL A 753 -16.23 20.79 21.38
N ALA A 754 -16.74 20.99 22.58
CA ALA A 754 -17.28 19.93 23.40
C ALA A 754 -18.45 20.44 24.24
N GLU A 755 -19.64 19.98 23.90
CA GLU A 755 -20.50 19.37 24.92
C GLU A 755 -20.05 17.92 25.24
N PHE A 756 -18.89 17.53 24.71
CA PHE A 756 -18.33 16.20 24.62
C PHE A 756 -16.79 16.27 24.71
N GLY A 757 -16.21 16.40 25.91
CA GLY A 757 -14.77 16.24 26.15
C GLY A 757 -14.03 17.36 26.92
N ASP A 758 -12.93 16.95 27.55
CA ASP A 758 -12.03 17.77 28.35
C ASP A 758 -10.99 18.46 27.42
N SER A 759 -11.02 19.79 27.24
CA SER A 759 -9.89 20.51 26.61
C SER A 759 -8.65 20.38 27.50
N PHE A 760 -7.47 20.10 26.94
CA PHE A 760 -6.24 19.84 27.71
C PHE A 760 -5.01 20.56 27.19
N ILE A 761 -4.09 20.86 28.11
CA ILE A 761 -2.71 21.24 27.79
C ILE A 761 -1.80 20.06 28.07
N TYR A 762 -1.05 19.60 27.06
CA TYR A 762 -0.08 18.53 27.23
C TYR A 762 1.36 19.03 27.14
N THR A 763 2.22 18.53 28.04
CA THR A 763 3.63 18.92 28.14
C THR A 763 4.55 17.69 28.05
N PRO A 764 5.67 17.73 27.30
CA PRO A 764 6.63 16.63 27.24
C PRO A 764 7.49 16.48 28.52
N GLU A 765 7.27 17.30 29.57
CA GLU A 765 8.00 17.20 30.83
C GLU A 765 7.63 15.92 31.62
N LYS A 766 8.58 15.42 32.43
CA LYS A 766 8.39 14.20 33.26
C LYS A 766 7.25 14.33 34.27
N GLU A 767 6.96 15.55 34.71
CA GLU A 767 5.90 15.88 35.67
C GLU A 767 4.61 16.18 34.89
N ARG A 768 3.86 15.11 34.62
CA ARG A 768 2.62 15.10 33.84
C ARG A 768 1.55 15.98 34.52
N THR A 769 1.52 17.26 34.18
CA THR A 769 0.49 18.18 34.67
C THR A 769 -0.62 18.28 33.63
N GLU A 770 -1.74 17.61 33.88
CA GLU A 770 -2.94 17.68 33.04
C GLU A 770 -3.96 18.60 33.71
N LEU A 771 -4.44 19.60 32.96
CA LEU A 771 -5.50 20.51 33.38
C LEU A 771 -6.66 20.34 32.39
N SER A 772 -7.86 20.01 32.89
CA SER A 772 -9.07 19.85 32.08
C SER A 772 -10.09 20.95 32.34
N ILE A 773 -10.83 21.32 31.30
CA ILE A 773 -12.07 22.08 31.42
C ILE A 773 -13.25 21.08 31.50
N PRO A 774 -14.10 21.13 32.54
CA PRO A 774 -15.28 20.28 32.62
C PRO A 774 -16.25 20.51 31.46
N SER A 775 -16.82 19.43 30.93
CA SER A 775 -17.87 19.51 29.90
C SER A 775 -19.06 20.38 30.35
N GLY A 776 -19.64 21.12 29.40
CA GLY A 776 -20.82 21.95 29.64
C GLY A 776 -20.58 23.18 30.52
N LYS A 777 -19.33 23.65 30.62
CA LYS A 777 -18.98 24.92 31.28
C LYS A 777 -18.05 25.76 30.42
N GLU A 778 -18.33 27.06 30.36
CA GLU A 778 -17.39 28.04 29.82
C GLU A 778 -16.23 28.19 30.79
N ASP A 779 -15.02 27.95 30.32
CA ASP A 779 -13.84 28.11 31.15
C ASP A 779 -12.56 28.38 30.34
N LEU A 780 -11.49 28.69 31.06
CA LEU A 780 -10.16 28.96 30.54
C LEU A 780 -9.13 28.13 31.31
N ILE A 781 -8.38 27.28 30.61
CA ILE A 781 -7.16 26.67 31.15
C ILE A 781 -5.94 27.33 30.53
N TYR A 782 -4.87 27.46 31.30
CA TYR A 782 -3.62 28.01 30.81
C TYR A 782 -2.40 27.29 31.37
N LYS A 783 -1.30 27.38 30.62
CA LYS A 783 0.00 26.85 31.03
C LYS A 783 1.09 27.86 30.74
N ASP A 784 1.92 28.07 31.75
CA ASP A 784 3.21 28.75 31.58
C ASP A 784 4.21 27.80 30.93
N VAL A 785 4.75 28.22 29.79
CA VAL A 785 5.69 27.49 28.96
C VAL A 785 7.06 28.14 29.10
N ASP A 786 8.03 27.38 29.62
CA ASP A 786 9.45 27.77 29.62
C ASP A 786 10.08 27.35 28.28
N LEU A 787 10.06 28.29 27.32
CA LEU A 787 10.62 28.10 25.99
C LEU A 787 12.14 27.96 26.01
N PHE A 788 12.81 28.63 26.95
CA PHE A 788 14.26 28.53 27.09
C PHE A 788 14.66 27.11 27.52
N LYS A 789 14.02 26.58 28.57
CA LYS A 789 14.25 25.22 29.05
C LYS A 789 13.91 24.18 27.97
N LEU A 790 12.77 24.34 27.29
CA LEU A 790 12.39 23.45 26.18
C LEU A 790 13.48 23.37 25.11
N ARG A 791 13.94 24.53 24.61
CA ARG A 791 14.98 24.61 23.58
C ARG A 791 16.33 24.09 24.08
N SER A 792 16.67 24.34 25.34
CA SER A 792 17.90 23.85 25.98
C SER A 792 17.92 22.32 26.09
N GLU A 793 16.86 21.70 26.62
CA GLU A 793 16.75 20.24 26.77
C GLU A 793 16.80 19.53 25.41
N ARG A 794 16.09 20.09 24.44
CA ARG A 794 16.15 19.65 23.05
C ARG A 794 17.57 19.70 22.48
N LYS A 795 18.27 20.83 22.62
CA LYS A 795 19.65 20.98 22.13
C LYS A 795 20.59 19.96 22.77
N LYS A 796 20.40 19.65 24.05
CA LYS A 796 21.14 18.56 24.74
C LYS A 796 20.84 17.20 24.11
N TRP A 797 19.59 16.92 23.77
CA TRP A 797 19.19 15.67 23.10
C TRP A 797 19.78 15.55 21.69
N GLU A 798 19.72 16.61 20.87
CA GLU A 798 20.30 16.66 19.52
C GLU A 798 21.82 16.43 19.55
N LEU A 799 22.53 17.02 20.52
CA LEU A 799 23.95 16.80 20.74
C LEU A 799 24.28 15.36 21.15
N LYS A 800 23.38 14.68 21.88
CA LYS A 800 23.52 13.28 22.26
C LYS A 800 23.28 12.34 21.08
N GLN A 801 22.26 12.59 20.27
CA GLN A 801 21.94 11.85 19.05
C GLN A 801 23.05 11.93 17.99
N LYS A 802 23.70 13.09 17.82
CA LYS A 802 24.85 13.23 16.88
C LYS A 802 26.06 12.35 17.22
N LYS A 803 26.13 11.74 18.41
CA LYS A 803 27.22 10.85 18.84
C LYS A 803 26.94 9.35 18.62
N GLU A 804 25.70 8.98 18.30
CA GLU A 804 25.30 7.61 17.98
C GLU A 804 24.88 7.58 16.50
N ASN A 805 25.32 6.58 15.71
CA ASN A 805 24.90 6.45 14.32
C ASN A 805 23.36 6.45 14.24
N SER A 806 22.84 7.26 13.31
CA SER A 806 21.43 7.59 13.07
C SER A 806 20.45 6.50 13.51
N PHE A 807 19.74 6.80 14.59
CA PHE A 807 18.68 5.98 15.15
C PHE A 807 17.45 5.98 14.23
N ILE A 808 17.21 4.89 13.49
CA ILE A 808 15.91 4.59 12.90
C ILE A 808 15.05 4.02 14.01
N GLN A 809 14.18 4.85 14.60
CA GLN A 809 13.16 4.36 15.51
C GLN A 809 12.08 3.66 14.69
N SER A 810 12.08 2.33 14.72
CA SER A 810 10.91 1.51 14.39
C SER A 810 9.75 1.97 15.27
N THR A 811 8.70 2.50 14.63
CA THR A 811 7.39 2.69 15.26
C THR A 811 6.72 1.33 15.35
N ARG A 812 7.05 0.58 16.41
CA ARG A 812 6.06 -0.32 17.00
C ARG A 812 4.99 0.50 17.69
#